data_AF-A0A7J9H241-F1
#
_entry.id   AF-A0A7J9H241-F1
#
_cell.length_a   1.000
_cell.length_b   1.000
_cell.length_c   1.000
_cell.angle_alpha   90.00
_cell.angle_beta   90.00
_cell.angle_gamma   90.00
#
_symmetry.space_group_name_H-M   'P 1'
#
loop_
_entity.id
_entity.type
_entity.pdbx_description
1 polymer ?
#
loop_
_entity_poly.entity_id
_entity_poly.type
_entity_poly.pdbx_seq_one_letter_code
_entity_poly.pdbx_strand_id
1 'polypeptide(L)'
;QVLYLHFALKKRALIEEFHEKQEQVKEWLQSLGIVDQVAVVQDDDEPDDGAFPLHNEGSSRNRNVPSIAALPILRPTLGGQQTVCDKAKVAMQGYLNHFLGNLDIVNSREVCKFLEVSKFSFSREYGPKLKEGYVMVKHLSKVTGDDDVGCFPCQWFSCWSNNWRKVWAVMKPGFLAFLEDPFDTKLLDIIVFDVLPTSNEDVKSQVYLAEQIKEHNPLYYAFRVSCGSWSMDLRVTSSGKAKQWVAAINDAGIGAPEGWCYPHRFSSFAPPRGLNEDGSQAQWFVDGKAAFEAIASSIEKAKSEIFITGWWLCPELYLRRPFESNPSSRLDALLESKAKQGVQIYVLLYKEVSIALKINSLYSKKLLHNIHENIKVLRYPDHLSTGIYLWSHHEKLVIIDYQICFIGGLDLCFGRYDTVEHRVGDCPPVTWPGKDYYNPRESEPNSWEESMKDELDRGKYPRMPWHDVHCALWGPPCRDVARHFVQRWNHAKRNKALHEQTIPLLMPKHHMVLPHYMGNREIDIESKGDVNQRELSRQESFSSPSPFEDIPLLLPQASDGLAVSNGDQKLNGLCSRFDPSSQKHGVDARSSSSHDFEVDSSGSETQITGTADDHYCMDPRRVLEANEMPQSDMEIPDEWWETTVTDENEASVCEYGEIGPRIPCHCQVSFALESQ
;
A
#
# COMPACT_ATOMS: atom_id res chain seq x y z
N GLN A 1 -33.82 10.88 9.48
CA GLN A 1 -32.65 11.15 8.63
C GLN A 1 -32.96 12.19 7.56
N VAL A 2 -33.98 11.99 6.73
CA VAL A 2 -34.35 12.94 5.65
C VAL A 2 -34.67 14.36 6.14
N LEU A 3 -35.39 14.49 7.25
CA LEU A 3 -35.62 15.81 7.87
C LEU A 3 -34.34 16.47 8.37
N TYR A 4 -33.41 15.69 8.93
CA TYR A 4 -32.10 16.20 9.35
C TYR A 4 -31.29 16.70 8.16
N LEU A 5 -31.31 15.98 7.03
CA LEU A 5 -30.70 16.43 5.78
C LEU A 5 -31.33 17.74 5.30
N HIS A 6 -32.66 17.87 5.33
CA HIS A 6 -33.35 19.12 4.96
C HIS A 6 -32.85 20.30 5.78
N PHE A 7 -32.80 20.14 7.11
CA PHE A 7 -32.33 21.18 8.00
C PHE A 7 -30.84 21.50 7.79
N ALA A 8 -30.00 20.49 7.54
CA ALA A 8 -28.59 20.68 7.28
C ALA A 8 -28.36 21.49 5.99
N LEU A 9 -29.07 21.16 4.91
CA LEU A 9 -29.01 21.89 3.64
C LEU A 9 -29.54 23.32 3.76
N LYS A 10 -30.63 23.53 4.53
CA LYS A 10 -31.13 24.87 4.83
C LYS A 10 -30.13 25.70 5.63
N LYS A 11 -29.52 25.10 6.65
CA LYS A 11 -28.48 25.75 7.45
C LYS A 11 -27.29 26.14 6.57
N ARG A 12 -26.84 25.25 5.69
CA ARG A 12 -25.76 25.52 4.74
C ARG A 12 -26.11 26.69 3.81
N ALA A 13 -27.27 26.66 3.16
CA ALA A 13 -27.70 27.73 2.25
C ALA A 13 -27.76 29.10 2.96
N LEU A 14 -28.21 29.15 4.22
CA LEU A 14 -28.21 30.38 5.02
C LEU A 14 -26.81 30.89 5.35
N ILE A 15 -25.87 29.97 5.62
CA ILE A 15 -24.47 30.32 5.89
C ILE A 15 -23.81 30.85 4.62
N GLU A 16 -24.00 30.18 3.49
CA GLU A 16 -23.48 30.63 2.19
C GLU A 16 -24.03 32.01 1.80
N GLU A 17 -25.35 32.23 1.95
CA GLU A 17 -25.96 33.55 1.72
C GLU A 17 -25.39 34.63 2.65
N PHE A 18 -25.09 34.28 3.90
CA PHE A 18 -24.44 35.20 4.84
C PHE A 18 -23.02 35.55 4.40
N HIS A 19 -22.22 34.56 3.97
CA HIS A 19 -20.87 34.78 3.44
C HIS A 19 -20.87 35.62 2.16
N GLU A 20 -21.75 35.33 1.19
CA GLU A 20 -21.91 36.14 -0.02
C GLU A 20 -22.24 37.59 0.31
N LYS A 21 -23.14 37.83 1.28
CA LYS A 21 -23.46 39.19 1.73
C LYS A 21 -22.31 39.85 2.49
N GLN A 22 -21.51 39.10 3.25
CA GLN A 22 -20.31 39.65 3.89
C GLN A 22 -19.27 40.08 2.86
N GLU A 23 -19.06 39.29 1.79
CA GLU A 23 -18.16 39.68 0.70
C GLU A 23 -18.68 40.89 -0.06
N GLN A 24 -19.98 40.94 -0.40
CA GLN A 24 -20.59 42.13 -1.01
C GLN A 24 -20.44 43.38 -0.12
N VAL A 25 -20.56 43.24 1.20
CA VAL A 25 -20.33 44.35 2.14
C VAL A 25 -18.85 44.74 2.17
N LYS A 26 -17.93 43.77 2.10
CA LYS A 26 -16.48 44.01 2.06
C LYS A 26 -16.08 44.75 0.77
N GLU A 27 -16.58 44.31 -0.38
CA GLU A 27 -16.41 44.96 -1.68
C GLU A 27 -17.03 46.36 -1.70
N TRP A 28 -18.23 46.51 -1.13
CA TRP A 28 -18.89 47.81 -1.02
C TRP A 28 -18.10 48.78 -0.12
N LEU A 29 -17.59 48.31 1.01
CA LEU A 29 -16.74 49.12 1.90
C LEU A 29 -15.40 49.50 1.25
N GLN A 30 -14.82 48.61 0.44
CA GLN A 30 -13.65 48.91 -0.40
C GLN A 30 -13.97 49.96 -1.47
N SER A 31 -15.14 49.86 -2.13
CA SER A 31 -15.58 50.84 -3.14
C SER A 31 -15.85 52.24 -2.59
N LEU A 32 -16.13 52.35 -1.29
CA LEU A 32 -16.37 53.61 -0.58
C LEU A 32 -15.10 54.22 0.05
N GLY A 33 -13.95 53.56 -0.06
CA GLY A 33 -12.68 54.04 0.49
C GLY A 33 -12.64 54.12 2.02
N ILE A 34 -13.45 53.31 2.72
CA ILE A 34 -13.57 53.33 4.19
C ILE A 34 -12.56 52.36 4.86
N VAL A 35 -11.84 51.56 4.08
CA VAL A 35 -10.81 50.63 4.58
C VAL A 35 -9.43 51.12 4.14
N ASP A 36 -8.82 52.00 4.94
CA ASP A 36 -7.39 52.33 4.84
C ASP A 36 -6.64 51.66 6.01
N GLN A 37 -5.71 50.78 5.63
CA GLN A 37 -4.59 50.17 6.37
C GLN A 37 -4.68 50.05 7.90
N VAL A 38 -4.97 48.84 8.40
CA VAL A 38 -4.33 48.35 9.62
C VAL A 38 -3.07 47.60 9.20
N ALA A 39 -1.92 48.16 9.53
CA ALA A 39 -0.61 47.58 9.28
C ALA A 39 -0.47 46.21 9.99
N VAL A 40 -0.38 45.15 9.21
CA VAL A 40 0.32 43.91 9.60
C VAL A 40 1.20 43.52 8.42
N VAL A 41 2.50 43.48 8.71
CA VAL A 41 3.64 42.87 8.02
C VAL A 41 3.33 42.14 6.71
N GLN A 42 4.01 42.57 5.63
CA GLN A 42 4.08 41.91 4.33
C GLN A 42 4.47 40.43 4.48
N ASP A 43 3.62 39.54 3.99
CA ASP A 43 4.07 38.40 3.20
C ASP A 43 3.51 38.65 1.79
N ASP A 44 4.41 38.86 0.84
CA ASP A 44 4.10 38.97 -0.59
C ASP A 44 3.59 37.61 -1.08
N ASP A 45 2.37 37.56 -1.61
CA ASP A 45 1.92 36.71 -2.73
C ASP A 45 0.38 36.79 -2.90
N GLU A 46 -0.12 37.82 -3.60
CA GLU A 46 -1.42 37.76 -4.28
C GLU A 46 -1.22 38.11 -5.76
N PRO A 47 -1.62 37.24 -6.71
CA PRO A 47 -1.62 37.59 -8.11
C PRO A 47 -2.87 38.42 -8.48
N ASP A 48 -2.61 39.46 -9.26
CA ASP A 48 -3.52 40.38 -9.95
C ASP A 48 -4.74 39.67 -10.56
N ASP A 49 -5.93 39.96 -10.03
CA ASP A 49 -7.21 39.35 -10.42
C ASP A 49 -7.82 40.10 -11.60
N GLY A 50 -7.41 39.72 -12.81
CA GLY A 50 -7.93 40.24 -14.07
C GLY A 50 -8.90 39.27 -14.76
N ALA A 51 -10.19 39.29 -14.39
CA ALA A 51 -11.36 39.23 -15.28
C ALA A 51 -12.66 38.97 -14.50
N PHE A 52 -13.52 39.99 -14.45
CA PHE A 52 -14.86 39.97 -13.87
C PHE A 52 -15.74 38.80 -14.36
N PRO A 53 -16.32 37.99 -13.44
CA PRO A 53 -17.57 37.30 -13.70
C PRO A 53 -18.74 38.20 -13.25
N LEU A 54 -19.58 38.59 -14.20
CA LEU A 54 -20.89 39.20 -13.93
C LEU A 54 -21.64 38.39 -12.85
N HIS A 55 -22.12 39.09 -11.81
CA HIS A 55 -23.03 38.58 -10.78
C HIS A 55 -24.08 37.64 -11.36
N ASN A 56 -24.00 36.36 -11.01
CA ASN A 56 -25.06 35.39 -11.27
C ASN A 56 -25.90 35.22 -10.01
N GLU A 57 -26.90 36.10 -9.80
CA GLU A 57 -27.94 35.95 -8.77
C GLU A 57 -28.69 34.60 -8.84
N GLY A 58 -28.46 33.77 -9.87
CA GLY A 58 -29.04 32.43 -10.04
C GLY A 58 -28.34 31.30 -9.28
N SER A 59 -27.10 31.47 -8.79
CA SER A 59 -26.32 30.36 -8.20
C SER A 59 -26.91 29.84 -6.88
N SER A 60 -27.33 30.75 -5.98
CA SER A 60 -27.90 30.38 -4.67
C SER A 60 -29.29 29.74 -4.78
N ARG A 61 -30.09 30.11 -5.79
CA ARG A 61 -31.41 29.51 -6.06
C ARG A 61 -31.30 28.06 -6.54
N ASN A 62 -30.29 27.74 -7.34
CA ASN A 62 -30.08 26.39 -7.85
C ASN A 62 -29.58 25.42 -6.77
N ARG A 63 -29.10 25.89 -5.62
CA ARG A 63 -28.51 25.06 -4.55
C ARG A 63 -29.45 24.79 -3.37
N ASN A 64 -30.67 25.32 -3.40
CA ASN A 64 -31.61 25.28 -2.28
C ASN A 64 -32.76 24.31 -2.57
N VAL A 65 -33.07 23.39 -1.64
CA VAL A 65 -34.29 22.60 -1.74
C VAL A 65 -35.47 23.31 -1.06
N PRO A 66 -36.57 23.61 -1.79
CA PRO A 66 -37.74 24.28 -1.22
C PRO A 66 -38.35 23.48 -0.06
N SER A 67 -38.73 24.15 1.03
CA SER A 67 -39.39 23.49 2.18
C SER A 67 -40.75 22.88 1.81
N ILE A 68 -41.39 23.39 0.76
CA ILE A 68 -42.61 22.80 0.19
C ILE A 68 -42.40 21.36 -0.28
N ALA A 69 -41.19 21.00 -0.71
CA ALA A 69 -40.87 19.63 -1.11
C ALA A 69 -40.90 18.67 0.09
N ALA A 70 -40.60 19.14 1.32
CA ALA A 70 -40.61 18.33 2.54
C ALA A 70 -42.00 18.24 3.22
N LEU A 71 -42.94 19.14 2.89
CA LEU A 71 -44.27 19.19 3.50
C LEU A 71 -45.07 17.88 3.37
N PRO A 72 -45.07 17.18 2.22
CA PRO A 72 -45.75 15.88 2.08
C PRO A 72 -45.19 14.78 2.99
N ILE A 73 -43.93 14.88 3.41
CA ILE A 73 -43.28 13.96 4.36
C ILE A 73 -43.65 14.31 5.81
N LEU A 74 -43.73 15.61 6.12
CA LEU A 74 -44.02 16.12 7.46
C LEU A 74 -45.48 15.98 7.88
N ARG A 75 -46.41 15.93 6.92
CA ARG A 75 -47.85 15.75 7.17
C ARG A 75 -48.41 14.60 6.34
N PRO A 76 -48.28 13.35 6.79
CA PRO A 76 -49.00 12.24 6.16
C PRO A 76 -50.49 12.53 6.32
N THR A 77 -51.20 12.71 5.20
CA THR A 77 -52.67 12.90 5.22
C THR A 77 -53.31 11.70 5.93
N LEU A 78 -54.15 11.94 6.94
CA LEU A 78 -54.86 10.89 7.69
C LEU A 78 -55.66 9.99 6.71
N GLY A 79 -55.28 8.71 6.65
CA GLY A 79 -55.91 7.66 5.83
C GLY A 79 -55.57 6.28 6.39
N GLY A 80 -56.08 5.20 5.80
CA GLY A 80 -55.79 3.83 6.25
C GLY A 80 -54.29 3.47 6.13
N GLN A 81 -53.76 2.68 7.08
CA GLN A 81 -52.32 2.44 7.29
C GLN A 81 -51.53 2.08 6.01
N GLN A 82 -52.07 1.22 5.13
CA GLN A 82 -51.41 0.87 3.86
C GLN A 82 -51.39 2.04 2.85
N THR A 83 -52.52 2.74 2.69
CA THR A 83 -52.60 3.90 1.78
C THR A 83 -51.75 5.08 2.23
N VAL A 84 -51.54 5.25 3.54
CA VAL A 84 -50.64 6.26 4.10
C VAL A 84 -49.17 5.89 3.85
N CYS A 85 -48.80 4.63 4.01
CA CYS A 85 -47.45 4.14 3.70
C CYS A 85 -47.06 4.36 2.23
N ASP A 86 -47.95 4.03 1.28
CA ASP A 86 -47.62 4.17 -0.14
C ASP A 86 -47.58 5.63 -0.59
N LYS A 87 -48.48 6.47 -0.08
CA LYS A 87 -48.40 7.93 -0.29
C LYS A 87 -47.12 8.52 0.32
N ALA A 88 -46.70 8.07 1.50
CA ALA A 88 -45.46 8.50 2.12
C ALA A 88 -44.23 8.07 1.30
N LYS A 89 -44.23 6.87 0.69
CA LYS A 89 -43.17 6.42 -0.22
C LYS A 89 -43.08 7.31 -1.46
N VAL A 90 -44.22 7.58 -2.12
CA VAL A 90 -44.26 8.44 -3.33
C VAL A 90 -43.81 9.86 -2.99
N ALA A 91 -44.26 10.41 -1.86
CA ALA A 91 -43.80 11.71 -1.35
C ALA A 91 -42.28 11.71 -1.08
N MET A 92 -41.76 10.66 -0.44
CA MET A 92 -40.33 10.50 -0.18
C MET A 92 -39.52 10.40 -1.48
N GLN A 93 -40.02 9.67 -2.47
CA GLN A 93 -39.37 9.53 -3.77
C GLN A 93 -39.37 10.85 -4.54
N GLY A 94 -40.50 11.55 -4.59
CA GLY A 94 -40.57 12.88 -5.19
C GLY A 94 -39.61 13.88 -4.53
N TYR A 95 -39.50 13.82 -3.20
CA TYR A 95 -38.54 14.63 -2.45
C TYR A 95 -37.10 14.24 -2.80
N LEU A 96 -36.72 12.96 -2.74
CA LEU A 96 -35.39 12.47 -3.10
C LEU A 96 -35.00 12.84 -4.54
N ASN A 97 -35.93 12.79 -5.49
CA ASN A 97 -35.67 13.21 -6.87
C ASN A 97 -35.29 14.70 -6.98
N HIS A 98 -35.82 15.57 -6.11
CA HIS A 98 -35.38 16.97 -6.06
C HIS A 98 -33.96 17.13 -5.52
N PHE A 99 -33.48 16.21 -4.66
CA PHE A 99 -32.07 16.21 -4.20
C PHE A 99 -31.15 15.61 -5.24
N LEU A 100 -31.52 14.46 -5.80
CA LEU A 100 -30.68 13.66 -6.68
C LEU A 100 -30.65 14.18 -8.12
N GLY A 101 -31.67 14.94 -8.54
CA GLY A 101 -31.74 15.55 -9.86
C GLY A 101 -30.91 16.81 -10.04
N ASN A 102 -30.20 17.28 -9.00
CA ASN A 102 -29.42 18.51 -9.03
C ASN A 102 -27.98 18.25 -8.56
N LEU A 103 -27.02 18.30 -9.49
CA LEU A 103 -25.62 17.95 -9.23
C LEU A 103 -24.97 18.84 -8.15
N ASP A 104 -25.31 20.14 -8.09
CA ASP A 104 -24.76 21.04 -7.09
C ASP A 104 -25.18 20.66 -5.66
N ILE A 105 -26.38 20.11 -5.53
CA ILE A 105 -26.93 19.65 -4.25
C ILE A 105 -26.42 18.25 -3.91
N VAL A 106 -26.34 17.36 -4.91
CA VAL A 106 -25.82 15.99 -4.72
C VAL A 106 -24.38 15.99 -4.20
N ASN A 107 -23.56 16.92 -4.70
CA ASN A 107 -22.14 17.03 -4.35
C ASN A 107 -21.90 17.73 -3.00
N SER A 108 -22.98 18.11 -2.31
CA SER A 108 -22.88 18.70 -0.98
C SER A 108 -22.36 17.72 0.06
N ARG A 109 -21.57 18.23 1.00
CA ARG A 109 -21.06 17.46 2.16
C ARG A 109 -22.18 16.79 2.93
N GLU A 110 -23.32 17.45 3.06
CA GLU A 110 -24.51 16.96 3.74
C GLU A 110 -25.16 15.80 3.00
N VAL A 111 -25.29 15.89 1.68
CA VAL A 111 -25.89 14.83 0.85
C VAL A 111 -24.95 13.63 0.74
N CYS A 112 -23.65 13.80 0.52
CA CYS A 112 -22.70 12.67 0.52
C CYS A 112 -22.71 11.94 1.87
N LYS A 113 -22.75 12.66 3.00
CA LYS A 113 -22.89 12.06 4.34
C LYS A 113 -24.21 11.31 4.51
N PHE A 114 -25.30 11.82 3.94
CA PHE A 114 -26.60 11.16 3.97
C PHE A 114 -26.65 9.91 3.09
N LEU A 115 -26.01 9.93 1.92
CA LEU A 115 -25.89 8.80 1.00
C LEU A 115 -24.84 7.77 1.46
N GLU A 116 -24.15 8.05 2.57
CA GLU A 116 -23.05 7.24 3.07
C GLU A 116 -21.95 7.07 2.00
N VAL A 117 -21.51 8.17 1.39
CA VAL A 117 -20.51 8.20 0.31
C VAL A 117 -19.29 9.03 0.74
N SER A 118 -18.11 8.55 0.38
CA SER A 118 -16.80 9.19 0.58
C SER A 118 -15.99 9.26 -0.72
N LYS A 119 -14.81 9.89 -0.67
CA LYS A 119 -13.83 9.84 -1.77
C LYS A 119 -13.50 8.41 -2.18
N PHE A 120 -13.38 7.49 -1.23
CA PHE A 120 -13.08 6.08 -1.52
C PHE A 120 -14.26 5.28 -2.03
N SER A 121 -15.50 5.77 -1.93
CA SER A 121 -16.66 5.08 -2.51
C SER A 121 -16.46 4.76 -3.98
N PHE A 122 -15.83 5.67 -4.72
CA PHE A 122 -15.65 5.59 -6.18
C PHE A 122 -14.26 5.12 -6.61
N SER A 123 -13.33 4.93 -5.67
CA SER A 123 -12.03 4.31 -5.92
C SER A 123 -12.18 2.85 -6.33
N ARG A 124 -12.11 2.59 -7.64
CA ARG A 124 -12.26 1.25 -8.24
C ARG A 124 -11.06 0.36 -7.93
N GLU A 125 -9.89 0.96 -7.74
CA GLU A 125 -8.65 0.29 -7.36
C GLU A 125 -8.75 -0.49 -6.04
N TYR A 126 -9.70 -0.12 -5.16
CA TYR A 126 -9.98 -0.81 -3.90
C TYR A 126 -11.23 -1.69 -3.95
N GLY A 127 -11.83 -1.89 -5.13
CA GLY A 127 -13.04 -2.68 -5.33
C GLY A 127 -14.34 -1.92 -5.08
N PRO A 128 -15.50 -2.58 -5.22
CA PRO A 128 -16.82 -1.97 -5.03
C PRO A 128 -17.01 -1.43 -3.61
N LYS A 129 -17.78 -0.36 -3.49
CA LYS A 129 -18.26 0.13 -2.19
C LYS A 129 -19.19 -0.92 -1.57
N LEU A 130 -18.91 -1.32 -0.32
CA LEU A 130 -19.80 -2.22 0.41
C LEU A 130 -20.66 -1.45 1.42
N LYS A 131 -20.06 -0.88 2.46
CA LYS A 131 -20.75 -0.11 3.50
C LYS A 131 -19.89 1.03 4.01
N GLU A 132 -20.50 2.18 4.27
CA GLU A 132 -19.79 3.31 4.87
C GLU A 132 -20.65 3.99 5.92
N GLY A 133 -20.02 4.84 6.73
CA GLY A 133 -20.74 5.73 7.62
C GLY A 133 -20.01 5.99 8.93
N TYR A 134 -20.57 6.89 9.75
CA TYR A 134 -19.99 7.23 11.03
C TYR A 134 -20.09 6.09 12.05
N VAL A 135 -18.95 5.77 12.65
CA VAL A 135 -18.79 4.91 13.83
C VAL A 135 -17.96 5.64 14.88
N MET A 136 -17.96 5.14 16.11
CA MET A 136 -17.04 5.63 17.13
C MET A 136 -15.97 4.58 17.40
N VAL A 137 -14.72 5.03 17.55
CA VAL A 137 -13.53 4.20 17.77
C VAL A 137 -12.82 4.63 19.06
N LYS A 138 -12.40 3.67 19.89
CA LYS A 138 -11.81 3.97 21.20
C LYS A 138 -10.30 4.25 21.16
N HIS A 139 -9.50 3.50 20.40
CA HIS A 139 -8.03 3.59 20.48
C HIS A 139 -7.46 4.86 19.82
N LEU A 140 -8.20 5.46 18.89
CA LEU A 140 -7.80 6.70 18.22
C LEU A 140 -7.93 7.98 19.08
N SER A 141 -8.46 7.87 20.29
CA SER A 141 -8.60 9.00 21.23
C SER A 141 -7.28 9.44 21.87
N LYS A 142 -6.22 8.62 21.82
CA LYS A 142 -4.91 8.89 22.44
C LYS A 142 -3.90 9.60 21.54
N VAL A 143 -4.30 10.02 20.32
CA VAL A 143 -3.35 10.52 19.29
C VAL A 143 -3.24 12.05 19.25
N THR A 144 -4.11 12.79 19.94
CA THR A 144 -3.95 14.24 20.11
C THR A 144 -3.09 14.51 21.35
N GLY A 145 -1.85 14.93 21.12
CA GLY A 145 -0.93 15.40 22.17
C GLY A 145 -1.33 16.78 22.68
N ASP A 146 -2.46 16.84 23.38
CA ASP A 146 -2.79 17.99 24.22
C ASP A 146 -2.54 17.55 25.66
N ASP A 147 -1.39 18.00 26.18
CA ASP A 147 -0.99 17.77 27.57
C ASP A 147 -2.05 18.32 28.53
N ASP A 148 -2.20 17.60 29.64
CA ASP A 148 -3.10 17.85 30.76
C ASP A 148 -3.42 19.33 31.06
N VAL A 149 -4.55 19.83 30.53
CA VAL A 149 -5.30 20.90 31.22
C VAL A 149 -6.24 20.21 32.19
N GLY A 150 -5.69 19.87 33.37
CA GLY A 150 -6.44 19.29 34.47
C GLY A 150 -7.59 20.20 34.90
N CYS A 151 -8.83 19.74 34.68
CA CYS A 151 -10.03 20.41 35.18
C CYS A 151 -10.17 20.20 36.69
N PHE A 152 -9.71 21.16 37.49
CA PHE A 152 -10.05 21.27 38.93
C PHE A 152 -11.40 21.99 39.05
N PRO A 153 -12.52 21.27 39.28
CA PRO A 153 -12.87 20.68 40.58
C PRO A 153 -13.56 19.29 40.47
N CYS A 154 -13.01 18.36 39.70
CA CYS A 154 -13.68 17.10 39.33
C CYS A 154 -13.35 15.89 40.23
N GLN A 155 -13.04 16.08 41.52
CA GLN A 155 -12.68 14.98 42.42
C GLN A 155 -13.87 14.27 43.10
N TRP A 156 -15.12 14.72 42.90
CA TRP A 156 -16.31 14.09 43.51
C TRP A 156 -17.27 13.41 42.53
N PHE A 157 -17.13 13.69 41.23
CA PHE A 157 -17.82 12.95 40.18
C PHE A 157 -16.76 12.38 39.25
N SER A 158 -16.64 11.05 39.23
CA SER A 158 -15.81 10.33 38.26
C SER A 158 -16.25 10.73 36.85
N CYS A 159 -15.59 11.74 36.27
CA CYS A 159 -15.74 12.07 34.87
C CYS A 159 -15.11 10.92 34.08
N TRP A 160 -15.95 10.00 33.62
CA TRP A 160 -15.58 9.01 32.62
C TRP A 160 -15.16 9.75 31.35
N SER A 161 -13.86 9.91 31.15
CA SER A 161 -13.32 10.38 29.87
C SER A 161 -13.84 9.43 28.78
N ASN A 162 -14.77 9.93 27.98
CA ASN A 162 -15.41 9.14 26.94
C ASN A 162 -14.43 9.10 25.76
N ASN A 163 -13.45 8.20 25.86
CA ASN A 163 -12.32 7.99 24.95
C ASN A 163 -12.74 7.49 23.56
N TRP A 164 -13.91 7.87 23.07
CA TRP A 164 -14.48 7.45 21.79
C TRP A 164 -14.44 8.60 20.80
N ARG A 165 -13.68 8.44 19.71
CA ARG A 165 -13.61 9.40 18.61
C ARG A 165 -14.60 9.02 17.52
N LYS A 166 -15.36 9.99 17.03
CA LYS A 166 -16.24 9.81 15.86
C LYS A 166 -15.38 9.82 14.59
N VAL A 167 -15.52 8.78 13.77
CA VAL A 167 -14.76 8.61 12.52
C VAL A 167 -15.67 8.10 11.42
N TRP A 168 -15.29 8.32 10.17
CA TRP A 168 -15.95 7.76 9.00
C TRP A 168 -15.34 6.40 8.65
N ALA A 169 -16.13 5.34 8.75
CA ALA A 169 -15.69 4.00 8.36
C ALA A 169 -16.02 3.75 6.89
N VAL A 170 -15.05 3.20 6.14
CA VAL A 170 -15.19 2.78 4.75
C VAL A 170 -14.91 1.30 4.61
N MET A 171 -15.93 0.52 4.24
CA MET A 171 -15.82 -0.92 4.03
C MET A 171 -15.71 -1.23 2.55
N LYS A 172 -14.64 -1.94 2.20
CA LYS A 172 -14.31 -2.44 0.87
C LYS A 172 -14.04 -3.95 0.96
N PRO A 173 -13.97 -4.68 -0.17
CA PRO A 173 -13.61 -6.09 -0.16
C PRO A 173 -12.27 -6.31 0.56
N GLY A 174 -12.32 -7.09 1.65
CA GLY A 174 -11.14 -7.47 2.43
C GLY A 174 -10.63 -6.44 3.43
N PHE A 175 -11.25 -5.27 3.61
CA PHE A 175 -10.83 -4.33 4.66
C PHE A 175 -11.91 -3.33 5.13
N LEU A 176 -11.66 -2.74 6.31
CA LEU A 176 -12.41 -1.64 6.91
C LEU A 176 -11.45 -0.49 7.25
N ALA A 177 -11.53 0.61 6.50
CA ALA A 177 -10.71 1.81 6.70
C ALA A 177 -11.43 2.87 7.56
N PHE A 178 -10.67 3.73 8.24
CA PHE A 178 -11.19 4.82 9.06
C PHE A 178 -10.57 6.15 8.64
N LEU A 179 -11.44 7.15 8.46
CA LEU A 179 -11.11 8.53 8.12
C LEU A 179 -11.66 9.49 9.18
N GLU A 180 -11.10 10.68 9.25
CA GLU A 180 -11.68 11.76 10.06
C GLU A 180 -13.01 12.24 9.46
N ASP A 181 -13.03 12.48 8.15
CA ASP A 181 -14.22 12.85 7.38
C ASP A 181 -14.28 12.09 6.04
N PRO A 182 -15.49 11.85 5.46
CA PRO A 182 -15.65 11.23 4.13
C PRO A 182 -14.90 11.90 2.98
N PHE A 183 -14.47 13.15 3.15
CA PHE A 183 -13.73 13.90 2.13
C PHE A 183 -12.22 13.90 2.34
N ASP A 184 -11.74 13.24 3.39
CA ASP A 184 -10.31 13.11 3.64
C ASP A 184 -9.73 11.94 2.83
N THR A 185 -8.47 12.08 2.43
CA THR A 185 -7.69 11.02 1.76
C THR A 185 -6.75 10.30 2.73
N LYS A 186 -6.46 10.91 3.88
CA LYS A 186 -5.55 10.36 4.88
C LYS A 186 -6.26 9.37 5.81
N LEU A 187 -5.71 8.16 5.90
CA LEU A 187 -6.20 7.14 6.82
C LEU A 187 -5.83 7.46 8.27
N LEU A 188 -6.81 7.34 9.17
CA LEU A 188 -6.57 7.27 10.61
C LEU A 188 -6.16 5.86 11.03
N ASP A 189 -6.88 4.85 10.52
CA ASP A 189 -6.55 3.43 10.73
C ASP A 189 -7.20 2.54 9.66
N ILE A 190 -6.81 1.26 9.60
CA ILE A 190 -7.37 0.28 8.66
C ILE A 190 -7.31 -1.15 9.20
N ILE A 191 -8.41 -1.88 9.16
CA ILE A 191 -8.44 -3.32 9.45
C ILE A 191 -8.41 -4.06 8.12
N VAL A 192 -7.35 -4.81 7.85
CA VAL A 192 -7.34 -5.78 6.75
C VAL A 192 -7.90 -7.08 7.31
N PHE A 193 -8.98 -7.58 6.72
CA PHE A 193 -9.68 -8.76 7.19
C PHE A 193 -8.87 -10.02 6.90
N ASP A 194 -8.74 -10.90 7.90
CA ASP A 194 -8.11 -12.21 7.74
C ASP A 194 -9.05 -13.24 7.11
N VAL A 195 -8.47 -14.39 6.75
CA VAL A 195 -9.19 -15.56 6.27
C VAL A 195 -9.98 -16.17 7.41
N LEU A 196 -11.24 -16.51 7.15
CA LEU A 196 -12.03 -17.26 8.11
C LEU A 196 -11.48 -18.69 8.25
N PRO A 197 -11.41 -19.26 9.46
CA PRO A 197 -10.97 -20.63 9.63
C PRO A 197 -11.92 -21.59 8.92
N THR A 198 -11.37 -22.66 8.34
CA THR A 198 -12.17 -23.77 7.79
C THR A 198 -13.02 -24.37 8.91
N SER A 199 -14.34 -24.47 8.70
CA SER A 199 -15.21 -25.13 9.66
C SER A 199 -14.84 -26.62 9.74
N ASN A 200 -14.12 -27.02 10.78
CA ASN A 200 -13.99 -28.43 11.11
C ASN A 200 -15.39 -28.97 11.46
N GLU A 201 -15.76 -30.14 10.94
CA GLU A 201 -17.09 -30.74 11.09
C GLU A 201 -17.53 -30.92 12.56
N ASP A 202 -16.60 -30.84 13.53
CA ASP A 202 -16.87 -31.10 14.95
C ASP A 202 -17.11 -29.87 15.84
N VAL A 203 -17.04 -28.63 15.33
CA VAL A 203 -17.36 -27.44 16.14
C VAL A 203 -18.30 -26.48 15.40
N LYS A 204 -19.58 -26.48 15.79
CA LYS A 204 -20.67 -25.61 15.31
C LYS A 204 -20.49 -24.10 15.59
N SER A 205 -19.30 -23.63 15.94
CA SER A 205 -19.04 -22.20 16.09
C SER A 205 -18.54 -21.64 14.76
N GLN A 206 -19.49 -21.26 13.91
CA GLN A 206 -19.20 -20.45 12.72
C GLN A 206 -18.41 -19.22 13.17
N VAL A 207 -17.16 -19.10 12.73
CA VAL A 207 -16.31 -17.97 13.08
C VAL A 207 -16.71 -16.80 12.20
N TYR A 208 -17.02 -15.68 12.84
CA TYR A 208 -17.45 -14.45 12.19
C TYR A 208 -16.34 -13.41 12.31
N LEU A 209 -16.15 -12.59 11.27
CA LEU A 209 -15.25 -11.43 11.32
C LEU A 209 -15.79 -10.35 12.26
N ALA A 210 -17.10 -10.30 12.47
CA ALA A 210 -17.74 -9.37 13.38
C ALA A 210 -18.86 -9.99 14.21
N GLU A 211 -19.03 -9.50 15.44
CA GLU A 211 -20.09 -9.90 16.37
C GLU A 211 -20.68 -8.70 17.13
N GLN A 212 -21.92 -8.80 17.59
CA GLN A 212 -22.55 -7.75 18.39
C GLN A 212 -22.12 -7.87 19.86
N ILE A 213 -21.72 -6.76 20.47
CA ILE A 213 -21.33 -6.71 21.89
C ILE A 213 -22.47 -6.13 22.71
N LYS A 214 -22.73 -6.71 23.88
CA LYS A 214 -23.59 -6.10 24.90
C LYS A 214 -22.74 -5.17 25.76
N GLU A 215 -22.96 -3.87 25.65
CA GLU A 215 -22.34 -2.91 26.56
C GLU A 215 -23.05 -2.87 27.92
N HIS A 216 -22.30 -2.48 28.96
CA HIS A 216 -22.86 -2.28 30.30
C HIS A 216 -23.93 -1.19 30.33
N ASN A 217 -23.81 -0.16 29.47
CA ASN A 217 -24.84 0.86 29.32
C ASN A 217 -25.79 0.47 28.17
N PRO A 218 -27.09 0.23 28.42
CA PRO A 218 -28.06 -0.20 27.41
C PRO A 218 -28.34 0.86 26.33
N LEU A 219 -27.87 2.10 26.52
CA LEU A 219 -27.98 3.18 25.54
C LEU A 219 -26.87 3.17 24.49
N TYR A 220 -25.80 2.38 24.71
CA TYR A 220 -24.72 2.22 23.73
C TYR A 220 -24.85 0.89 23.00
N TYR A 221 -24.65 0.94 21.69
CA TYR A 221 -24.68 -0.22 20.82
C TYR A 221 -23.30 -0.38 20.21
N ALA A 222 -22.70 -1.55 20.40
CA ALA A 222 -21.36 -1.85 19.93
C ALA A 222 -21.30 -3.16 19.16
N PHE A 223 -20.27 -3.29 18.35
CA PHE A 223 -19.88 -4.52 17.69
C PHE A 223 -18.37 -4.66 17.71
N ARG A 224 -17.88 -5.90 17.72
CA ARG A 224 -16.46 -6.25 17.67
C ARG A 224 -16.14 -6.66 16.25
N VAL A 225 -14.98 -6.23 15.76
CA VAL A 225 -14.36 -6.79 14.56
C VAL A 225 -13.10 -7.53 15.01
N SER A 226 -12.93 -8.78 14.55
CA SER A 226 -11.83 -9.66 14.94
C SER A 226 -11.07 -10.14 13.70
N CYS A 227 -9.74 -10.02 13.71
CA CYS A 227 -8.84 -10.47 12.66
C CYS A 227 -7.58 -11.07 13.31
N GLY A 228 -7.43 -12.39 13.22
CA GLY A 228 -6.31 -13.11 13.85
C GLY A 228 -6.27 -12.89 15.37
N SER A 229 -5.13 -12.41 15.88
CA SER A 229 -4.96 -12.08 17.30
C SER A 229 -5.49 -10.69 17.69
N TRP A 230 -5.97 -9.92 16.71
CA TRP A 230 -6.40 -8.54 16.91
C TRP A 230 -7.93 -8.44 16.95
N SER A 231 -8.46 -7.62 17.85
CA SER A 231 -9.88 -7.28 17.88
C SER A 231 -10.09 -5.82 18.26
N MET A 232 -11.18 -5.24 17.76
CA MET A 232 -11.55 -3.86 18.05
C MET A 232 -13.05 -3.69 18.24
N ASP A 233 -13.39 -2.92 19.27
CA ASP A 233 -14.76 -2.57 19.60
C ASP A 233 -15.13 -1.23 18.95
N LEU A 234 -16.25 -1.22 18.24
CA LEU A 234 -16.81 -0.08 17.54
C LEU A 234 -18.20 0.24 18.09
N ARG A 235 -18.52 1.52 18.29
CA ARG A 235 -19.85 1.96 18.72
C ARG A 235 -20.63 2.62 17.58
N VAL A 236 -21.94 2.45 17.63
CA VAL A 236 -22.91 3.02 16.70
C VAL A 236 -24.15 3.56 17.42
N THR A 237 -24.97 4.32 16.70
CA THR A 237 -26.10 5.05 17.29
C THR A 237 -27.35 4.21 17.56
N SER A 238 -27.44 2.98 17.04
CA SER A 238 -28.60 2.10 17.26
C SER A 238 -28.25 0.62 17.13
N SER A 239 -29.01 -0.25 17.80
CA SER A 239 -28.87 -1.71 17.67
C SER A 239 -29.06 -2.19 16.22
N GLY A 240 -30.00 -1.57 15.49
CA GLY A 240 -30.22 -1.87 14.07
C GLY A 240 -28.98 -1.59 13.21
N LYS A 241 -28.28 -0.48 13.46
CA LYS A 241 -27.01 -0.19 12.77
C LYS A 241 -25.91 -1.18 13.13
N ALA A 242 -25.82 -1.60 14.39
CA ALA A 242 -24.82 -2.58 14.80
C ALA A 242 -25.02 -3.91 14.06
N LYS A 243 -26.28 -4.38 13.98
CA LYS A 243 -26.64 -5.57 13.19
C LYS A 243 -26.32 -5.42 11.71
N GLN A 244 -26.58 -4.25 11.12
CA GLN A 244 -26.25 -3.99 9.71
C GLN A 244 -24.73 -4.01 9.45
N TRP A 245 -23.92 -3.45 10.35
CA TRP A 245 -22.45 -3.50 10.24
C TRP A 245 -21.93 -4.94 10.39
N VAL A 246 -22.41 -5.67 11.38
CA VAL A 246 -22.04 -7.08 11.60
C VAL A 246 -22.39 -7.93 10.39
N ALA A 247 -23.62 -7.81 9.86
CA ALA A 247 -24.05 -8.52 8.67
C ALA A 247 -23.17 -8.15 7.46
N ALA A 248 -22.98 -6.86 7.20
CA ALA A 248 -22.18 -6.42 6.05
C ALA A 248 -20.72 -6.90 6.10
N ILE A 249 -20.08 -6.89 7.27
CA ILE A 249 -18.70 -7.37 7.44
C ILE A 249 -18.62 -8.89 7.23
N ASN A 250 -19.55 -9.66 7.81
CA ASN A 250 -19.57 -11.11 7.66
C ASN A 250 -19.93 -11.54 6.23
N ASP A 251 -20.86 -10.83 5.57
CA ASP A 251 -21.22 -11.04 4.16
C ASP A 251 -20.04 -10.72 3.24
N ALA A 252 -19.24 -9.69 3.54
CA ALA A 252 -18.02 -9.38 2.81
C ALA A 252 -16.95 -10.49 2.97
N GLY A 253 -16.96 -11.20 4.10
CA GLY A 253 -16.04 -12.29 4.39
C GLY A 253 -16.40 -13.60 3.68
N ILE A 254 -17.68 -13.95 3.66
CA ILE A 254 -18.19 -15.26 3.21
C ILE A 254 -18.78 -15.19 1.79
N GLY A 255 -19.24 -14.02 1.35
CA GLY A 255 -20.07 -13.87 0.15
C GLY A 255 -19.36 -14.07 -1.18
N ALA A 256 -18.03 -14.06 -1.21
CA ALA A 256 -17.24 -14.26 -2.43
C ALA A 256 -16.21 -15.37 -2.24
N PRO A 257 -16.42 -16.58 -2.82
CA PRO A 257 -15.44 -17.66 -2.80
C PRO A 257 -14.09 -17.30 -3.43
N GLU A 258 -14.07 -16.29 -4.31
CA GLU A 258 -12.85 -15.73 -4.92
C GLU A 258 -12.26 -14.55 -4.11
N GLY A 259 -12.82 -14.26 -2.94
CA GLY A 259 -12.39 -13.18 -2.05
C GLY A 259 -11.32 -13.61 -1.06
N TRP A 260 -10.49 -12.68 -0.61
CA TRP A 260 -9.39 -12.94 0.34
C TRP A 260 -9.80 -13.48 1.72
N CYS A 261 -11.05 -13.27 2.12
CA CYS A 261 -11.54 -13.67 3.44
C CYS A 261 -12.15 -15.07 3.47
N TYR A 262 -12.42 -15.64 2.29
CA TYR A 262 -12.94 -17.00 2.16
C TYR A 262 -11.84 -18.03 2.46
N PRO A 263 -12.14 -19.18 3.08
CA PRO A 263 -11.14 -20.22 3.30
C PRO A 263 -10.70 -20.87 1.97
N HIS A 264 -9.40 -20.87 1.69
CA HIS A 264 -8.85 -21.40 0.43
C HIS A 264 -8.04 -22.69 0.61
N ARG A 265 -7.73 -23.34 -0.51
CA ARG A 265 -6.84 -24.51 -0.57
C ARG A 265 -5.52 -24.22 0.16
N PHE A 266 -5.00 -25.23 0.86
CA PHE A 266 -3.78 -25.16 1.69
C PHE A 266 -3.84 -24.13 2.83
N SER A 267 -5.04 -23.73 3.26
CA SER A 267 -5.25 -22.66 4.25
C SER A 267 -4.59 -21.34 3.83
N SER A 268 -4.46 -21.12 2.52
CA SER A 268 -3.91 -19.89 1.98
C SER A 268 -4.85 -18.72 2.20
N PHE A 269 -4.28 -17.51 2.26
CA PHE A 269 -5.06 -16.28 2.23
C PHE A 269 -5.50 -15.86 0.83
N ALA A 270 -4.84 -16.38 -0.21
CA ALA A 270 -5.19 -16.06 -1.57
C ALA A 270 -6.03 -17.20 -2.18
N PRO A 271 -7.07 -16.87 -2.94
CA PRO A 271 -7.75 -17.86 -3.77
C PRO A 271 -6.83 -18.34 -4.89
N PRO A 272 -7.12 -19.52 -5.49
CA PRO A 272 -6.56 -19.87 -6.78
C PRO A 272 -6.91 -18.82 -7.84
N ARG A 273 -5.93 -18.44 -8.66
CA ARG A 273 -6.01 -17.46 -9.75
C ARG A 273 -5.71 -18.11 -11.09
N GLY A 274 -6.13 -17.47 -12.18
CA GLY A 274 -5.93 -17.96 -13.54
C GLY A 274 -6.89 -19.05 -13.97
N LEU A 275 -7.87 -19.42 -13.15
CA LEU A 275 -8.93 -20.38 -13.54
C LEU A 275 -9.83 -19.84 -14.66
N ASN A 276 -9.91 -18.51 -14.77
CA ASN A 276 -10.57 -17.77 -15.84
C ASN A 276 -9.51 -16.89 -16.54
N GLU A 277 -9.87 -16.28 -17.68
CA GLU A 277 -9.02 -15.31 -18.37
C GLU A 277 -8.92 -13.97 -17.59
N ASP A 278 -8.26 -13.99 -16.43
CA ASP A 278 -8.11 -12.86 -15.49
C ASP A 278 -6.76 -12.12 -15.66
N GLY A 279 -5.94 -12.56 -16.62
CA GLY A 279 -4.61 -12.02 -16.89
C GLY A 279 -3.51 -12.58 -16.00
N SER A 280 -3.76 -13.65 -15.23
CA SER A 280 -2.74 -14.34 -14.44
C SER A 280 -1.68 -14.98 -15.33
N GLN A 281 -0.45 -14.51 -15.19
CA GLN A 281 0.70 -15.03 -15.92
C GLN A 281 1.90 -15.18 -14.99
N ALA A 282 2.79 -16.11 -15.32
CA ALA A 282 4.04 -16.34 -14.61
C ALA A 282 5.21 -16.45 -15.58
N GLN A 283 6.40 -16.11 -15.10
CA GLN A 283 7.66 -16.29 -15.80
C GLN A 283 8.74 -16.60 -14.77
N TRP A 284 9.49 -17.68 -14.99
CA TRP A 284 10.60 -18.06 -14.11
C TRP A 284 11.94 -17.51 -14.62
N PHE A 285 12.88 -17.36 -13.70
CA PHE A 285 14.25 -16.92 -13.92
C PHE A 285 15.18 -17.86 -13.14
N VAL A 286 16.22 -18.33 -13.81
CA VAL A 286 17.32 -19.07 -13.18
C VAL A 286 18.48 -18.09 -12.98
N ASP A 287 19.03 -18.10 -11.76
CA ASP A 287 20.11 -17.24 -11.29
C ASP A 287 19.81 -15.73 -11.28
N GLY A 288 20.78 -14.96 -10.80
CA GLY A 288 20.63 -13.53 -10.52
C GLY A 288 20.60 -12.63 -11.75
N LYS A 289 21.34 -12.94 -12.82
CA LYS A 289 21.49 -12.07 -13.99
C LYS A 289 20.16 -11.72 -14.62
N ALA A 290 19.38 -12.73 -15.01
CA ALA A 290 18.12 -12.52 -15.70
C ALA A 290 17.05 -11.91 -14.78
N ALA A 291 16.98 -12.37 -13.53
CA ALA A 291 16.03 -11.84 -12.55
C ALA A 291 16.29 -10.35 -12.24
N PHE A 292 17.55 -9.96 -12.00
CA PHE A 292 17.89 -8.58 -11.67
C PHE A 292 17.75 -7.63 -12.87
N GLU A 293 18.03 -8.09 -14.09
CA GLU A 293 17.76 -7.34 -15.32
C GLU A 293 16.25 -7.04 -15.46
N ALA A 294 15.39 -8.04 -15.22
CA ALA A 294 13.94 -7.89 -15.27
C ALA A 294 13.41 -6.96 -14.16
N ILE A 295 13.96 -7.06 -12.95
CA ILE A 295 13.62 -6.18 -11.82
C ILE A 295 14.02 -4.73 -12.13
N ALA A 296 15.25 -4.49 -12.61
CA ALA A 296 15.73 -3.16 -12.98
C ALA A 296 14.83 -2.52 -14.04
N SER A 297 14.55 -3.26 -15.11
CA SER A 297 13.69 -2.82 -16.21
C SER A 297 12.26 -2.53 -15.76
N SER A 298 11.77 -3.22 -14.73
CA SER A 298 10.43 -2.99 -14.16
C SER A 298 10.40 -1.77 -13.25
N ILE A 299 11.44 -1.55 -12.43
CA ILE A 299 11.58 -0.35 -11.59
C ILE A 299 11.63 0.90 -12.47
N GLU A 300 12.39 0.89 -13.56
CA GLU A 300 12.47 2.01 -14.51
C GLU A 300 11.10 2.44 -15.04
N LYS A 301 10.22 1.46 -15.28
CA LYS A 301 8.86 1.66 -15.82
C LYS A 301 7.81 2.03 -14.77
N ALA A 302 8.14 1.97 -13.47
CA ALA A 302 7.19 2.23 -12.38
C ALA A 302 6.57 3.63 -12.47
N LYS A 303 5.29 3.77 -12.15
CA LYS A 303 4.55 5.04 -12.24
C LYS A 303 3.90 5.49 -10.94
N SER A 304 3.66 4.57 -10.01
CA SER A 304 2.90 4.85 -8.79
C SER A 304 3.62 4.37 -7.53
N GLU A 305 3.85 3.07 -7.40
CA GLU A 305 4.24 2.45 -6.14
C GLU A 305 5.22 1.30 -6.37
N ILE A 306 6.28 1.25 -5.54
CA ILE A 306 7.21 0.13 -5.47
C ILE A 306 7.24 -0.40 -4.03
N PHE A 307 7.01 -1.69 -3.86
CA PHE A 307 7.16 -2.37 -2.56
C PHE A 307 8.33 -3.34 -2.60
N ILE A 308 9.17 -3.33 -1.57
CA ILE A 308 10.33 -4.21 -1.46
C ILE A 308 10.34 -4.89 -0.09
N THR A 309 10.47 -6.21 -0.07
CA THR A 309 10.85 -6.97 1.13
C THR A 309 12.13 -7.74 0.88
N GLY A 310 12.93 -7.90 1.91
CA GLY A 310 14.11 -8.74 1.86
C GLY A 310 14.57 -9.12 3.26
N TRP A 311 15.16 -10.30 3.34
CA TRP A 311 15.93 -10.70 4.52
C TRP A 311 17.20 -9.85 4.63
N TRP A 312 17.81 -9.54 3.48
CA TRP A 312 18.94 -8.64 3.37
C TRP A 312 18.82 -7.76 2.11
N LEU A 313 19.18 -6.48 2.21
CA LEU A 313 19.15 -5.55 1.09
C LEU A 313 20.43 -4.69 1.11
N CYS A 314 21.12 -4.65 -0.02
CA CYS A 314 22.28 -3.78 -0.25
C CYS A 314 21.90 -2.70 -1.27
N PRO A 315 21.67 -1.44 -0.84
CA PRO A 315 21.26 -0.38 -1.76
C PRO A 315 22.25 -0.13 -2.90
N GLU A 316 23.53 -0.40 -2.70
CA GLU A 316 24.59 -0.19 -3.69
C GLU A 316 24.76 -1.38 -4.65
N LEU A 317 23.86 -2.37 -4.64
CA LEU A 317 23.87 -3.48 -5.59
C LEU A 317 23.60 -2.98 -7.02
N TYR A 318 24.45 -3.39 -7.97
CA TYR A 318 24.19 -3.20 -9.40
C TYR A 318 23.30 -4.33 -9.93
N LEU A 319 22.16 -3.97 -10.52
CA LEU A 319 21.24 -4.96 -11.08
C LEU A 319 21.64 -5.43 -12.49
N ARG A 320 22.44 -4.64 -13.22
CA ARG A 320 22.96 -4.99 -14.55
C ARG A 320 24.48 -4.98 -14.58
N ARG A 321 25.09 -5.90 -15.33
CA ARG A 321 26.56 -6.03 -15.47
C ARG A 321 26.97 -6.02 -16.96
N PRO A 322 28.19 -5.58 -17.33
CA PRO A 322 29.26 -5.05 -16.46
C PRO A 322 28.88 -3.77 -15.72
N PHE A 323 29.30 -3.64 -14.45
CA PHE A 323 28.79 -2.56 -13.58
C PHE A 323 29.28 -1.17 -14.00
N GLU A 324 30.51 -1.05 -14.52
CA GLU A 324 31.08 0.24 -14.95
C GLU A 324 30.30 0.88 -16.11
N SER A 325 29.73 0.05 -17.00
CA SER A 325 28.91 0.51 -18.12
C SER A 325 27.45 0.76 -17.74
N ASN A 326 27.01 0.32 -16.55
CA ASN A 326 25.62 0.39 -16.11
C ASN A 326 25.48 1.10 -14.74
N PRO A 327 26.04 2.31 -14.54
CA PRO A 327 25.99 3.00 -13.25
C PRO A 327 24.56 3.34 -12.80
N SER A 328 23.66 3.60 -13.75
CA SER A 328 22.24 3.86 -13.50
C SER A 328 21.46 2.64 -13.01
N SER A 329 22.01 1.43 -13.14
CA SER A 329 21.37 0.19 -12.68
C SER A 329 21.63 -0.12 -11.20
N ARG A 330 22.38 0.73 -10.50
CA ARG A 330 22.56 0.60 -9.05
C ARG A 330 21.22 0.84 -8.36
N LEU A 331 20.85 -0.03 -7.43
CA LEU A 331 19.51 -0.06 -6.84
C LEU A 331 19.13 1.28 -6.21
N ASP A 332 20.00 1.87 -5.41
CA ASP A 332 19.81 3.20 -4.81
C ASP A 332 19.54 4.30 -5.86
N ALA A 333 20.30 4.33 -6.96
CA ALA A 333 20.15 5.29 -8.05
C ALA A 333 18.83 5.09 -8.82
N LEU A 334 18.43 3.84 -9.05
CA LEU A 334 17.13 3.51 -9.65
C LEU A 334 15.98 4.02 -8.78
N LEU A 335 16.02 3.70 -7.48
CA LEU A 335 14.98 4.12 -6.54
C LEU A 335 14.95 5.65 -6.39
N GLU A 336 16.11 6.32 -6.35
CA GLU A 336 16.19 7.78 -6.34
C GLU A 336 15.51 8.40 -7.57
N SER A 337 15.85 7.89 -8.76
CA SER A 337 15.29 8.38 -10.02
C SER A 337 13.77 8.26 -10.05
N LYS A 338 13.22 7.13 -9.59
CA LYS A 338 11.77 6.92 -9.53
C LYS A 338 11.10 7.75 -8.44
N ALA A 339 11.73 7.88 -7.27
CA ALA A 339 11.22 8.70 -6.18
C ALA A 339 11.11 10.18 -6.59
N LYS A 340 12.09 10.71 -7.34
CA LYS A 340 12.08 12.06 -7.94
C LYS A 340 10.96 12.25 -8.98
N GLN A 341 10.50 11.18 -9.61
CA GLN A 341 9.36 11.17 -10.54
C GLN A 341 8.01 11.04 -9.82
N GLY A 342 7.98 11.07 -8.48
CA GLY A 342 6.77 10.98 -7.67
C GLY A 342 6.35 9.56 -7.26
N VAL A 343 7.10 8.52 -7.66
CA VAL A 343 6.82 7.13 -7.27
C VAL A 343 7.03 6.97 -5.76
N GLN A 344 6.04 6.38 -5.09
CA GLN A 344 6.11 6.07 -3.66
C GLN A 344 6.80 4.72 -3.44
N ILE A 345 7.83 4.67 -2.61
CA ILE A 345 8.68 3.49 -2.44
C ILE A 345 8.64 3.06 -0.97
N TYR A 346 8.24 1.82 -0.74
CA TYR A 346 8.06 1.26 0.60
C TYR A 346 8.93 0.01 0.76
N VAL A 347 9.85 0.06 1.71
CA VAL A 347 10.81 -1.03 1.96
C VAL A 347 10.61 -1.59 3.36
N LEU A 348 10.34 -2.89 3.46
CA LEU A 348 10.20 -3.60 4.73
C LEU A 348 11.30 -4.65 4.88
N LEU A 349 12.30 -4.34 5.71
CA LEU A 349 13.46 -5.19 5.95
C LEU A 349 13.27 -6.05 7.20
N TYR A 350 13.87 -7.24 7.18
CA TYR A 350 14.16 -7.96 8.41
C TYR A 350 15.08 -7.12 9.31
N LYS A 351 14.71 -6.97 10.58
CA LYS A 351 15.61 -6.47 11.61
C LYS A 351 16.31 -7.66 12.24
N GLU A 352 17.62 -7.71 12.07
CA GLU A 352 18.48 -8.75 12.58
C GLU A 352 18.82 -8.62 14.08
N VAL A 353 19.17 -9.77 14.67
CA VAL A 353 19.92 -9.81 15.93
C VAL A 353 21.37 -9.49 15.61
N SER A 354 21.77 -8.22 15.79
CA SER A 354 23.04 -7.67 15.30
C SER A 354 24.31 -8.32 15.87
N ILE A 355 24.21 -9.07 16.97
CA ILE A 355 25.35 -9.83 17.52
C ILE A 355 25.57 -11.16 16.78
N ALA A 356 24.53 -11.68 16.12
CA ALA A 356 24.54 -12.97 15.45
C ALA A 356 24.63 -12.84 13.91
N LEU A 357 24.13 -11.74 13.35
CA LEU A 357 24.06 -11.52 11.90
C LEU A 357 24.65 -10.17 11.50
N LYS A 358 25.41 -10.15 10.40
CA LYS A 358 26.15 -8.97 9.92
C LYS A 358 25.49 -8.20 8.78
N ILE A 359 24.25 -8.55 8.41
CA ILE A 359 23.51 -7.95 7.30
C ILE A 359 23.29 -6.42 7.43
N ASN A 360 23.36 -5.90 8.66
CA ASN A 360 23.29 -4.48 9.02
C ASN A 360 22.11 -3.75 8.34
N SER A 361 20.88 -4.19 8.60
CA SER A 361 19.70 -3.56 8.01
C SER A 361 19.53 -2.09 8.44
N LEU A 362 20.17 -1.67 9.53
CA LEU A 362 20.19 -0.27 9.96
C LEU A 362 20.95 0.62 8.98
N TYR A 363 22.08 0.14 8.44
CA TYR A 363 22.83 0.82 7.39
C TYR A 363 21.95 1.02 6.16
N SER A 364 21.34 -0.06 5.64
CA SER A 364 20.48 0.00 4.46
C SER A 364 19.28 0.92 4.68
N LYS A 365 18.66 0.89 5.87
CA LYS A 365 17.59 1.84 6.23
C LYS A 365 18.07 3.30 6.16
N LYS A 366 19.21 3.61 6.79
CA LYS A 366 19.73 4.99 6.84
C LYS A 366 20.04 5.50 5.44
N LEU A 367 20.72 4.69 4.63
CA LEU A 367 21.08 5.09 3.27
C LEU A 367 19.82 5.37 2.44
N LEU A 368 18.90 4.41 2.35
CA LEU A 368 17.67 4.55 1.55
C LEU A 368 16.78 5.71 2.03
N HIS A 369 16.65 5.89 3.34
CA HIS A 369 15.84 6.97 3.90
C HIS A 369 16.38 8.36 3.57
N ASN A 370 17.70 8.50 3.43
CA ASN A 370 18.36 9.77 3.12
C ASN A 370 18.35 10.13 1.63
N ILE A 371 17.91 9.22 0.75
CA ILE A 371 17.88 9.44 -0.70
C ILE A 371 16.76 10.41 -1.09
N HIS A 372 15.52 10.15 -0.66
CA HIS A 372 14.35 10.93 -1.06
C HIS A 372 13.17 10.73 -0.09
N GLU A 373 12.33 11.74 0.09
CA GLU A 373 11.20 11.68 1.02
C GLU A 373 10.15 10.61 0.66
N ASN A 374 9.97 10.32 -0.63
CA ASN A 374 9.09 9.26 -1.14
C ASN A 374 9.59 7.83 -0.83
N ILE A 375 10.78 7.68 -0.24
CA ILE A 375 11.34 6.38 0.17
C ILE A 375 11.13 6.19 1.68
N LYS A 376 10.25 5.26 2.03
CA LYS A 376 9.91 4.93 3.42
C LYS A 376 10.43 3.53 3.76
N VAL A 377 11.20 3.43 4.85
CA VAL A 377 11.84 2.16 5.25
C VAL A 377 11.51 1.77 6.68
N LEU A 378 10.93 0.58 6.83
CA LEU A 378 10.69 -0.08 8.11
C LEU A 378 11.60 -1.29 8.28
N ARG A 379 11.96 -1.58 9.53
CA ARG A 379 12.68 -2.80 9.92
C ARG A 379 11.92 -3.49 11.03
N TYR A 380 11.66 -4.78 10.92
CA TYR A 380 10.88 -5.54 11.90
C TYR A 380 11.37 -7.01 11.93
N PRO A 381 11.29 -7.76 13.05
CA PRO A 381 10.71 -7.45 14.36
C PRO A 381 11.64 -6.71 15.33
N ASP A 382 11.07 -6.04 16.34
CA ASP A 382 11.86 -5.56 17.49
C ASP A 382 11.95 -6.67 18.56
N HIS A 383 13.04 -7.46 18.49
CA HIS A 383 13.23 -8.72 19.25
C HIS A 383 12.92 -8.63 20.75
N LEU A 384 13.36 -7.58 21.44
CA LEU A 384 13.10 -7.40 22.88
C LEU A 384 11.60 -7.31 23.19
N SER A 385 10.85 -6.58 22.36
CA SER A 385 9.42 -6.35 22.56
C SER A 385 8.56 -7.54 22.14
N THR A 386 8.99 -8.28 21.13
CA THR A 386 8.22 -9.40 20.56
C THR A 386 8.60 -10.75 21.18
N GLY A 387 9.78 -10.86 21.82
CA GLY A 387 10.33 -12.13 22.29
C GLY A 387 10.75 -13.08 21.16
N ILE A 388 10.76 -12.60 19.91
CA ILE A 388 11.08 -13.40 18.72
C ILE A 388 12.55 -13.20 18.39
N TYR A 389 13.39 -14.21 18.65
CA TYR A 389 14.84 -14.13 18.40
C TYR A 389 15.35 -15.06 17.29
N LEU A 390 14.67 -16.18 17.06
CA LEU A 390 15.14 -17.23 16.15
C LEU A 390 14.49 -17.18 14.76
N TRP A 391 13.34 -16.50 14.65
CA TRP A 391 12.61 -16.38 13.40
C TRP A 391 13.02 -15.12 12.65
N SER A 392 12.97 -15.19 11.32
CA SER A 392 13.26 -14.06 10.43
C SER A 392 12.12 -13.81 9.45
N HIS A 393 12.10 -12.60 8.90
CA HIS A 393 11.33 -12.32 7.69
C HIS A 393 12.22 -12.64 6.50
N HIS A 394 11.86 -13.71 5.79
CA HIS A 394 12.73 -14.33 4.80
C HIS A 394 12.23 -14.15 3.35
N GLU A 395 11.03 -13.61 3.16
CA GLU A 395 10.45 -13.37 1.85
C GLU A 395 11.18 -12.26 1.09
N LYS A 396 11.52 -12.54 -0.17
CA LYS A 396 12.12 -11.57 -1.09
C LYS A 396 11.09 -11.19 -2.14
N LEU A 397 10.58 -9.97 -2.05
CA LEU A 397 9.51 -9.48 -2.90
C LEU A 397 9.90 -8.14 -3.50
N VAL A 398 9.64 -7.95 -4.80
CA VAL A 398 9.65 -6.64 -5.45
C VAL A 398 8.35 -6.49 -6.22
N ILE A 399 7.53 -5.49 -5.87
CA ILE A 399 6.19 -5.31 -6.41
C ILE A 399 6.13 -3.93 -7.05
N ILE A 400 5.76 -3.86 -8.33
CA ILE A 400 5.70 -2.61 -9.09
C ILE A 400 4.27 -2.38 -9.56
N ASP A 401 3.69 -1.26 -9.14
CA ASP A 401 2.38 -0.73 -9.55
C ASP A 401 1.19 -1.71 -9.41
N TYR A 402 1.34 -2.77 -8.60
CA TYR A 402 0.38 -3.89 -8.54
C TYR A 402 0.14 -4.58 -9.90
N GLN A 403 1.09 -4.43 -10.83
CA GLN A 403 1.03 -5.00 -12.18
C GLN A 403 1.95 -6.20 -12.33
N ILE A 404 3.14 -6.12 -11.72
CA ILE A 404 4.14 -7.18 -11.72
C ILE A 404 4.72 -7.32 -10.31
N CYS A 405 4.87 -8.57 -9.84
CA CYS A 405 5.64 -8.85 -8.65
C CYS A 405 6.69 -9.93 -8.91
N PHE A 406 7.85 -9.76 -8.30
CA PHE A 406 8.94 -10.71 -8.28
C PHE A 406 8.98 -11.39 -6.91
N ILE A 407 9.08 -12.72 -6.91
CA ILE A 407 9.12 -13.59 -5.73
C ILE A 407 10.06 -14.77 -5.96
N GLY A 408 10.89 -15.13 -4.98
CA GLY A 408 11.81 -16.27 -5.07
C GLY A 408 12.90 -16.24 -4.01
N GLY A 409 14.06 -16.85 -4.30
CA GLY A 409 15.20 -16.97 -3.36
C GLY A 409 16.21 -15.82 -3.40
N LEU A 410 16.19 -15.00 -4.45
CA LEU A 410 17.10 -13.87 -4.60
C LEU A 410 16.71 -12.65 -3.75
N ASP A 411 17.53 -12.32 -2.75
CA ASP A 411 17.53 -11.00 -2.10
C ASP A 411 18.23 -9.96 -3.00
N LEU A 412 17.81 -8.69 -2.93
CA LEU A 412 18.51 -7.57 -3.56
C LEU A 412 19.75 -7.17 -2.75
N CYS A 413 20.72 -8.08 -2.65
CA CYS A 413 21.95 -7.90 -1.88
C CYS A 413 23.17 -8.53 -2.57
N PHE A 414 24.34 -8.28 -1.99
CA PHE A 414 25.61 -8.75 -2.56
C PHE A 414 25.73 -10.27 -2.58
N GLY A 415 26.48 -10.76 -3.57
CA GLY A 415 26.77 -12.17 -3.81
C GLY A 415 25.68 -12.95 -4.56
N ARG A 416 24.50 -12.34 -4.78
CA ARG A 416 23.35 -13.01 -5.43
C ARG A 416 23.36 -12.88 -6.95
N TYR A 417 24.07 -11.90 -7.51
CA TYR A 417 24.20 -11.79 -8.96
C TYR A 417 25.06 -12.97 -9.44
N ASP A 418 24.55 -13.79 -10.34
CA ASP A 418 25.32 -14.84 -11.00
C ASP A 418 24.74 -15.13 -12.39
N THR A 419 25.50 -15.88 -13.15
CA THR A 419 25.17 -16.36 -14.50
C THR A 419 25.24 -17.88 -14.52
N VAL A 420 24.68 -18.53 -15.54
CA VAL A 420 24.75 -20.00 -15.71
C VAL A 420 26.18 -20.56 -15.74
N GLU A 421 27.16 -19.72 -16.05
CA GLU A 421 28.58 -20.09 -16.08
C GLU A 421 29.19 -20.26 -14.67
N HIS A 422 28.53 -19.71 -13.63
CA HIS A 422 28.95 -19.78 -12.24
C HIS A 422 30.45 -19.52 -12.01
N ARG A 423 30.96 -18.46 -12.64
CA ARG A 423 32.39 -18.15 -12.60
C ARG A 423 32.86 -17.92 -11.16
N VAL A 424 34.00 -18.51 -10.84
CA VAL A 424 34.63 -18.46 -9.52
C VAL A 424 35.65 -17.32 -9.36
N GLY A 425 36.03 -16.65 -10.45
CA GLY A 425 37.01 -15.56 -10.44
C GLY A 425 36.60 -14.39 -11.32
N ASP A 426 37.08 -13.20 -10.98
CA ASP A 426 36.77 -11.93 -11.66
C ASP A 426 37.87 -10.90 -11.38
N CYS A 427 39.03 -11.07 -12.02
CA CYS A 427 40.21 -10.22 -11.86
C CYS A 427 40.78 -9.84 -13.24
N PRO A 428 40.73 -8.55 -13.65
CA PRO A 428 40.20 -7.39 -12.92
C PRO A 428 38.67 -7.45 -12.70
N PRO A 429 38.12 -6.68 -11.75
CA PRO A 429 36.68 -6.69 -11.45
C PRO A 429 35.85 -6.15 -12.62
N VAL A 430 35.02 -7.00 -13.23
CA VAL A 430 34.09 -6.61 -14.30
C VAL A 430 32.65 -6.94 -13.93
N THR A 431 32.44 -8.10 -13.32
CA THR A 431 31.11 -8.61 -13.02
C THR A 431 30.71 -8.34 -11.58
N TRP A 432 31.59 -8.52 -10.59
CA TRP A 432 31.26 -8.39 -9.16
C TRP A 432 32.16 -7.32 -8.52
N PRO A 433 31.73 -6.06 -8.35
CA PRO A 433 32.53 -5.02 -7.74
C PRO A 433 32.58 -5.15 -6.21
N GLY A 434 33.76 -4.89 -5.63
CA GLY A 434 33.91 -4.75 -4.18
C GLY A 434 33.34 -5.93 -3.38
N LYS A 435 32.44 -5.60 -2.45
CA LYS A 435 31.77 -6.57 -1.55
C LYS A 435 30.85 -7.56 -2.26
N ASP A 436 30.53 -7.32 -3.53
CA ASP A 436 29.76 -8.26 -4.35
C ASP A 436 30.61 -9.46 -4.80
N TYR A 437 31.94 -9.34 -4.77
CA TYR A 437 32.84 -10.49 -4.86
C TYR A 437 32.84 -11.23 -3.51
N TYR A 438 31.87 -12.12 -3.36
CA TYR A 438 31.44 -12.62 -2.08
C TYR A 438 31.78 -14.10 -1.88
N ASN A 439 32.35 -14.43 -0.72
CA ASN A 439 32.49 -15.81 -0.25
C ASN A 439 32.40 -15.85 1.29
N PRO A 440 31.23 -16.15 1.86
CA PRO A 440 31.00 -16.11 3.31
C PRO A 440 31.77 -17.19 4.07
N ARG A 441 32.29 -18.21 3.39
CA ARG A 441 33.14 -19.23 4.03
C ARG A 441 34.54 -18.71 4.33
N GLU A 442 34.99 -17.68 3.59
CA GLU A 442 36.31 -17.07 3.74
C GLU A 442 36.26 -15.79 4.56
N SER A 443 35.35 -14.87 4.22
CA SER A 443 35.11 -13.64 4.99
C SER A 443 33.70 -13.11 4.76
N GLU A 444 33.10 -12.61 5.83
CA GLU A 444 31.89 -11.82 5.77
C GLU A 444 32.23 -10.34 6.03
N PRO A 445 31.75 -9.41 5.19
CA PRO A 445 32.05 -7.99 5.38
C PRO A 445 31.64 -7.48 6.76
N ASN A 446 32.58 -6.85 7.45
CA ASN A 446 32.36 -6.30 8.79
C ASN A 446 32.08 -4.78 8.79
N SER A 447 32.23 -4.14 7.63
CA SER A 447 31.91 -2.72 7.40
C SER A 447 31.13 -2.61 6.09
N TRP A 448 30.26 -1.60 5.97
CA TRP A 448 29.43 -1.36 4.79
C TRP A 448 29.74 -0.03 4.09
N GLU A 449 30.54 0.86 4.69
CA GLU A 449 30.82 2.22 4.19
C GLU A 449 31.63 2.24 2.88
N GLU A 450 32.54 1.29 2.69
CA GLU A 450 33.34 1.15 1.45
C GLU A 450 32.82 -0.02 0.59
N SER A 451 31.63 0.11 -0.02
CA SER A 451 30.99 -0.99 -0.77
C SER A 451 31.79 -1.49 -1.97
N MET A 452 32.52 -0.61 -2.65
CA MET A 452 33.33 -0.90 -3.84
C MET A 452 34.72 -1.49 -3.53
N LYS A 453 35.09 -1.59 -2.26
CA LYS A 453 36.34 -2.22 -1.84
C LYS A 453 36.15 -3.71 -1.66
N ASP A 454 37.10 -4.48 -2.20
CA ASP A 454 37.10 -5.93 -2.06
C ASP A 454 37.34 -6.33 -0.61
N GLU A 455 36.53 -7.27 -0.12
CA GLU A 455 36.75 -7.94 1.17
C GLU A 455 37.80 -9.07 1.02
N LEU A 456 37.93 -9.63 -0.18
CA LEU A 456 38.78 -10.78 -0.48
C LEU A 456 39.81 -10.43 -1.54
N ASP A 457 41.02 -10.96 -1.39
CA ASP A 457 42.03 -10.91 -2.44
C ASP A 457 41.62 -11.85 -3.59
N ARG A 458 41.16 -11.26 -4.71
CA ARG A 458 40.68 -11.98 -5.91
C ARG A 458 41.73 -12.88 -6.55
N GLY A 459 43.02 -12.58 -6.38
CA GLY A 459 44.11 -13.41 -6.91
C GLY A 459 44.33 -14.68 -6.09
N LYS A 460 43.82 -14.71 -4.84
CA LYS A 460 44.03 -15.80 -3.89
C LYS A 460 42.76 -16.60 -3.59
N TYR A 461 41.61 -15.94 -3.49
CA TYR A 461 40.36 -16.54 -3.07
C TYR A 461 39.31 -16.50 -4.18
N PRO A 462 38.67 -17.63 -4.53
CA PRO A 462 37.53 -17.63 -5.43
C PRO A 462 36.30 -17.05 -4.74
N ARG A 463 35.43 -16.38 -5.51
CA ARG A 463 34.07 -16.12 -5.05
C ARG A 463 33.30 -17.44 -4.94
N MET A 464 32.26 -17.47 -4.12
CA MET A 464 31.34 -18.60 -4.06
C MET A 464 30.19 -18.37 -5.05
N PRO A 465 30.01 -19.24 -6.06
CA PRO A 465 28.85 -19.20 -6.93
C PRO A 465 27.52 -19.24 -6.19
N TRP A 466 26.51 -18.60 -6.76
CA TRP A 466 25.17 -18.53 -6.22
C TRP A 466 24.19 -19.01 -7.29
N HIS A 467 23.62 -20.19 -7.06
CA HIS A 467 22.56 -20.75 -7.90
C HIS A 467 21.21 -20.57 -7.21
N ASP A 468 20.23 -20.01 -7.91
CA ASP A 468 18.93 -19.69 -7.33
C ASP A 468 17.81 -19.61 -8.38
N VAL A 469 16.57 -19.51 -7.93
CA VAL A 469 15.39 -19.36 -8.79
C VAL A 469 14.52 -18.20 -8.33
N HIS A 470 13.98 -17.47 -9.29
CA HIS A 470 13.03 -16.38 -9.07
C HIS A 470 11.86 -16.47 -10.04
N CYS A 471 10.76 -15.80 -9.72
CA CYS A 471 9.56 -15.80 -10.53
C CYS A 471 8.96 -14.40 -10.59
N ALA A 472 8.48 -13.99 -11.77
CA ALA A 472 7.60 -12.84 -11.95
C ALA A 472 6.16 -13.31 -12.14
N LEU A 473 5.21 -12.62 -11.50
CA LEU A 473 3.78 -12.85 -11.63
C LEU A 473 3.08 -11.56 -12.08
N TRP A 474 2.10 -11.70 -12.96
CA TRP A 474 1.21 -10.63 -13.42
C TRP A 474 -0.24 -10.94 -13.07
N GLY A 475 -1.09 -9.91 -13.10
CA GLY A 475 -2.53 -10.04 -12.89
C GLY A 475 -2.93 -10.15 -11.42
N PRO A 476 -4.04 -10.83 -11.09
CA PRO A 476 -4.53 -11.00 -9.72
C PRO A 476 -3.51 -11.56 -8.71
N PRO A 477 -2.65 -12.55 -9.05
CA PRO A 477 -1.62 -13.05 -8.13
C PRO A 477 -0.69 -11.96 -7.61
N CYS A 478 -0.34 -10.98 -8.46
CA CYS A 478 0.49 -9.85 -8.04
C CYS A 478 -0.18 -9.01 -6.94
N ARG A 479 -1.52 -8.86 -7.00
CA ARG A 479 -2.30 -8.15 -5.97
C ARG A 479 -2.40 -8.96 -4.68
N ASP A 480 -2.40 -10.28 -4.77
CA ASP A 480 -2.35 -11.16 -3.59
C ASP A 480 -1.00 -10.98 -2.85
N VAL A 481 0.12 -10.97 -3.59
CA VAL A 481 1.46 -10.67 -3.03
C VAL A 481 1.51 -9.24 -2.46
N ALA A 482 0.92 -8.25 -3.15
CA ALA A 482 0.85 -6.88 -2.65
C ALA A 482 0.00 -6.74 -1.38
N ARG A 483 -1.10 -7.48 -1.26
CA ARG A 483 -1.91 -7.52 -0.03
C ARG A 483 -1.09 -8.05 1.14
N HIS A 484 -0.29 -9.09 0.93
CA HIS A 484 0.62 -9.60 1.96
C HIS A 484 1.59 -8.51 2.43
N PHE A 485 2.21 -7.77 1.51
CA PHE A 485 3.06 -6.62 1.85
C PHE A 485 2.31 -5.58 2.68
N VAL A 486 1.12 -5.16 2.23
CA VAL A 486 0.30 -4.14 2.92
C VAL A 486 -0.04 -4.58 4.34
N GLN A 487 -0.40 -5.85 4.54
CA GLN A 487 -0.72 -6.38 5.87
C GLN A 487 0.50 -6.31 6.79
N ARG A 488 1.67 -6.76 6.32
CA ARG A 488 2.93 -6.73 7.08
C ARG A 488 3.40 -5.30 7.36
N TRP A 489 3.30 -4.41 6.37
CA TRP A 489 3.64 -2.99 6.51
C TRP A 489 2.81 -2.32 7.59
N ASN A 490 1.47 -2.49 7.53
CA ASN A 490 0.57 -1.91 8.51
C ASN A 490 0.79 -2.51 9.90
N HIS A 491 1.10 -3.81 10.01
CA HIS A 491 1.49 -4.43 11.27
C HIS A 491 2.78 -3.83 11.83
N ALA A 492 3.84 -3.72 11.03
CA ALA A 492 5.10 -3.11 11.43
C ALA A 492 4.92 -1.64 11.84
N LYS A 493 4.14 -0.86 11.07
CA LYS A 493 3.80 0.53 11.40
C LYS A 493 3.15 0.62 12.78
N ARG A 494 2.11 -0.18 13.07
CA ARG A 494 1.41 -0.14 14.37
C ARG A 494 2.31 -0.46 15.56
N ASN A 495 3.23 -1.41 15.39
CA ASN A 495 4.07 -1.89 16.48
C ASN A 495 5.32 -1.02 16.70
N LYS A 496 5.81 -0.32 15.67
CA LYS A 496 7.10 0.38 15.72
C LYS A 496 7.05 1.87 15.41
N ALA A 497 6.14 2.29 14.57
CA ALA A 497 6.10 3.63 13.98
C ALA A 497 4.70 4.26 14.15
N LEU A 498 4.02 3.97 15.26
CA LEU A 498 2.64 4.38 15.50
C LEU A 498 2.45 5.90 15.38
N HIS A 499 3.43 6.67 15.88
CA HIS A 499 3.40 8.13 15.90
C HIS A 499 4.17 8.76 14.72
N GLU A 500 4.82 7.97 13.86
CA GLU A 500 5.56 8.48 12.71
C GLU A 500 4.58 8.77 11.56
N GLN A 501 4.13 10.02 11.46
CA GLN A 501 3.17 10.46 10.43
C GLN A 501 3.72 10.36 9.01
N THR A 502 5.05 10.39 8.85
CA THR A 502 5.75 10.25 7.57
C THR A 502 5.67 8.83 7.00
N ILE A 503 5.36 7.82 7.82
CA ILE A 503 5.17 6.44 7.39
C ILE A 503 3.66 6.21 7.26
N PRO A 504 3.08 6.13 6.05
CA PRO A 504 1.63 6.02 5.88
C PRO A 504 1.09 4.61 6.18
N LEU A 505 -0.22 4.51 6.42
CA LEU A 505 -0.92 3.22 6.32
C LEU A 505 -1.21 2.95 4.85
N LEU A 506 -1.16 1.68 4.45
CA LEU A 506 -1.42 1.26 3.07
C LEU A 506 -2.76 0.53 2.96
N MET A 507 -3.36 0.55 1.77
CA MET A 507 -4.59 -0.16 1.44
C MET A 507 -4.35 -1.22 0.38
N PRO A 508 -4.94 -2.42 0.51
CA PRO A 508 -4.81 -3.45 -0.52
C PRO A 508 -5.64 -3.07 -1.74
N LYS A 509 -5.02 -3.04 -2.93
CA LYS A 509 -5.74 -2.83 -4.19
C LYS A 509 -6.40 -4.14 -4.63
N HIS A 510 -7.71 -4.09 -4.86
CA HIS A 510 -8.51 -5.27 -5.19
C HIS A 510 -8.53 -5.51 -6.70
N HIS A 511 -8.55 -6.78 -7.13
CA HIS A 511 -8.83 -7.11 -8.53
C HIS A 511 -10.35 -7.09 -8.72
N MET A 512 -10.85 -6.21 -9.57
CA MET A 512 -12.26 -6.24 -9.96
C MET A 512 -12.46 -7.31 -11.05
N VAL A 513 -13.05 -8.45 -10.69
CA VAL A 513 -13.85 -9.20 -11.67
C VAL A 513 -15.17 -8.44 -11.78
N LEU A 514 -15.36 -7.67 -12.85
CA LEU A 514 -16.70 -7.19 -13.17
C LEU A 514 -17.55 -8.45 -13.41
N PRO A 515 -18.64 -8.67 -12.67
CA PRO A 515 -19.49 -9.80 -12.95
C PRO A 515 -20.00 -9.67 -14.39
N HIS A 516 -19.82 -10.71 -15.20
CA HIS A 516 -20.16 -10.68 -16.63
C HIS A 516 -21.62 -10.27 -16.93
N TYR A 517 -22.51 -10.26 -15.94
CA TYR A 517 -23.89 -9.78 -16.05
C TYR A 517 -24.06 -8.24 -15.97
N MET A 518 -22.98 -7.47 -15.79
CA MET A 518 -23.00 -5.99 -15.88
C MET A 518 -22.39 -5.46 -17.19
N GLY A 519 -22.08 -6.32 -18.17
CA GLY A 519 -21.61 -5.95 -19.50
C GLY A 519 -22.68 -6.08 -20.58
N ASN A 520 -22.81 -5.04 -21.41
CA ASN A 520 -23.62 -4.90 -22.63
C ASN A 520 -25.15 -4.81 -22.45
N ARG A 521 -25.60 -3.67 -21.93
CA ARG A 521 -26.75 -2.99 -22.52
C ARG A 521 -26.26 -1.68 -23.12
N GLU A 522 -25.80 -1.75 -24.36
CA GLU A 522 -25.76 -0.57 -25.21
C GLU A 522 -27.18 0.01 -25.21
N ILE A 523 -27.30 1.26 -24.80
CA ILE A 523 -28.54 2.01 -24.93
C ILE A 523 -28.60 2.36 -26.42
N ASP A 524 -29.36 1.57 -27.18
CA ASP A 524 -29.69 1.88 -28.57
C ASP A 524 -30.42 3.23 -28.62
N ILE A 525 -29.68 4.29 -28.93
CA ILE A 525 -30.26 5.54 -29.40
C ILE A 525 -30.49 5.35 -30.90
N GLU A 526 -31.73 5.01 -31.27
CA GLU A 526 -32.16 5.01 -32.67
C GLU A 526 -31.97 6.40 -33.29
N SER A 527 -30.87 6.61 -34.02
CA SER A 527 -30.76 7.73 -34.95
C SER A 527 -31.28 7.27 -36.31
N LYS A 528 -32.46 7.76 -36.69
CA LYS A 528 -32.96 7.65 -38.06
C LYS A 528 -32.08 8.48 -39.00
N GLY A 529 -31.66 7.88 -40.11
CA GLY A 529 -31.58 8.58 -41.39
C GLY A 529 -30.24 8.59 -42.12
N ASP A 530 -30.13 7.63 -43.05
CA ASP A 530 -29.73 7.81 -44.45
C ASP A 530 -28.33 7.40 -44.93
N VAL A 531 -28.37 6.90 -46.17
CA VAL A 531 -27.54 5.91 -46.85
C VAL A 531 -26.22 6.45 -47.44
N ASN A 532 -25.10 5.73 -47.27
CA ASN A 532 -24.35 5.13 -48.40
C ASN A 532 -23.15 4.26 -47.99
N GLN A 533 -23.07 3.10 -48.63
CA GLN A 533 -22.03 2.07 -48.49
C GLN A 533 -20.74 2.46 -49.22
N ARG A 534 -19.57 2.12 -48.64
CA ARG A 534 -18.43 1.49 -49.34
C ARG A 534 -17.38 0.92 -48.37
N GLU A 535 -17.19 -0.39 -48.52
CA GLU A 535 -16.17 -1.35 -48.09
C GLU A 535 -14.99 -0.95 -47.18
N LEU A 536 -15.02 -1.66 -46.03
CA LEU A 536 -14.00 -2.17 -45.11
C LEU A 536 -12.56 -2.38 -45.64
N SER A 537 -11.60 -1.72 -44.98
CA SER A 537 -10.26 -2.24 -44.72
C SER A 537 -9.98 -2.15 -43.21
N ARG A 538 -9.94 -3.30 -42.52
CA ARG A 538 -9.62 -3.41 -41.09
C ARG A 538 -8.11 -3.20 -40.89
N GLN A 539 -7.73 -2.03 -40.40
CA GLN A 539 -6.45 -1.81 -39.70
C GLN A 539 -6.75 -1.81 -38.20
N GLU A 540 -6.28 -2.84 -37.49
CA GLU A 540 -6.26 -2.84 -36.03
C GLU A 540 -5.14 -1.91 -35.56
N SER A 541 -5.53 -0.70 -35.18
CA SER A 541 -4.68 0.25 -34.48
C SER A 541 -5.09 0.21 -33.01
N PHE A 542 -4.23 -0.34 -32.15
CA PHE A 542 -4.37 -0.25 -30.71
C PHE A 542 -4.30 1.22 -30.29
N SER A 543 -5.46 1.84 -30.08
CA SER A 543 -5.57 3.17 -29.49
C SER A 543 -5.32 3.08 -27.98
N SER A 544 -4.35 3.87 -27.53
CA SER A 544 -4.08 4.22 -26.13
C SER A 544 -5.35 4.55 -25.34
N PRO A 545 -5.42 4.26 -24.03
CA PRO A 545 -6.57 4.64 -23.22
C PRO A 545 -6.69 6.17 -23.19
N SER A 546 -7.85 6.66 -23.60
CA SER A 546 -8.24 8.07 -23.55
C SER A 546 -8.22 8.62 -22.11
N PRO A 547 -7.89 9.91 -21.91
CA PRO A 547 -7.94 10.52 -20.58
C PRO A 547 -9.39 10.57 -20.05
N PHE A 548 -9.54 10.34 -18.74
CA PHE A 548 -10.80 10.40 -18.01
C PHE A 548 -11.17 11.85 -17.71
N GLU A 549 -11.79 12.54 -18.67
CA GLU A 549 -12.62 13.71 -18.39
C GLU A 549 -14.04 13.39 -18.89
N ASP A 550 -15.06 13.81 -18.13
CA ASP A 550 -16.50 13.60 -18.35
C ASP A 550 -17.18 12.38 -17.69
N ILE A 551 -16.88 12.14 -16.41
CA ILE A 551 -17.88 11.59 -15.48
C ILE A 551 -18.36 12.78 -14.60
N PRO A 552 -19.68 13.05 -14.50
CA PRO A 552 -20.19 14.08 -13.58
C PRO A 552 -19.69 13.79 -12.17
N LEU A 553 -18.78 14.63 -11.67
CA LEU A 553 -18.12 14.40 -10.39
C LEU A 553 -19.15 14.46 -9.27
N LEU A 554 -19.24 13.41 -8.45
CA LEU A 554 -20.10 13.40 -7.25
C LEU A 554 -19.44 14.11 -6.04
N LEU A 555 -18.22 14.60 -6.21
CA LEU A 555 -17.37 15.13 -5.15
C LEU A 555 -16.87 16.52 -5.56
N PRO A 556 -16.87 17.51 -4.63
CA PRO A 556 -16.39 18.84 -4.93
C PRO A 556 -14.88 18.83 -5.22
N GLN A 557 -14.45 19.56 -6.25
CA GLN A 557 -13.05 19.81 -6.54
C GLN A 557 -12.47 20.69 -5.43
N ALA A 558 -11.35 20.25 -4.84
CA ALA A 558 -10.50 21.12 -4.01
C ALA A 558 -9.40 21.68 -4.92
N SER A 559 -9.17 22.98 -4.84
CA SER A 559 -8.10 23.68 -5.57
C SER A 559 -6.74 23.29 -5.00
N ASP A 560 -6.06 22.34 -5.62
CA ASP A 560 -4.64 22.08 -5.37
C ASP A 560 -3.83 23.03 -6.27
N GLY A 561 -3.24 24.06 -5.66
CA GLY A 561 -2.38 25.02 -6.34
C GLY A 561 -1.03 24.40 -6.67
N LEU A 562 -0.74 24.23 -7.96
CA LEU A 562 0.60 23.97 -8.50
C LEU A 562 0.69 24.65 -9.88
N ALA A 563 1.14 25.90 -9.88
CA ALA A 563 1.42 26.65 -11.09
C ALA A 563 2.73 26.14 -11.72
N VAL A 564 2.63 25.53 -12.90
CA VAL A 564 3.77 25.22 -13.76
C VAL A 564 4.03 26.45 -14.63
N SER A 565 5.14 27.15 -14.39
CA SER A 565 5.61 28.21 -15.29
C SER A 565 6.60 27.64 -16.31
N ASN A 566 6.13 27.47 -17.55
CA ASN A 566 6.99 27.41 -18.73
C ASN A 566 7.28 28.84 -19.19
N GLY A 567 8.56 29.23 -19.20
CA GLY A 567 9.00 30.55 -19.66
C GLY A 567 10.42 30.49 -20.21
N ASP A 568 10.51 30.39 -21.52
CA ASP A 568 11.71 30.38 -22.34
C ASP A 568 12.31 31.79 -22.53
N GLN A 569 13.64 31.84 -22.70
CA GLN A 569 14.48 32.87 -23.35
C GLN A 569 15.09 34.09 -22.60
N LYS A 570 16.43 34.07 -22.66
CA LYS A 570 17.40 35.12 -23.09
C LYS A 570 18.02 36.10 -22.08
N LEU A 571 19.32 35.82 -21.84
CA LEU A 571 20.49 36.70 -22.05
C LEU A 571 20.37 38.18 -21.66
N ASN A 572 21.07 38.58 -20.60
CA ASN A 572 22.14 39.58 -20.67
C ASN A 572 23.02 39.49 -19.42
N GLY A 573 24.33 39.50 -19.62
CA GLY A 573 25.32 39.43 -18.56
C GLY A 573 25.60 40.78 -17.90
N LEU A 574 26.24 40.74 -16.73
CA LEU A 574 27.40 41.56 -16.45
C LEU A 574 28.24 40.92 -15.35
N CYS A 575 29.55 41.05 -15.52
CA CYS A 575 30.62 40.47 -14.73
C CYS A 575 31.02 41.43 -13.59
N SER A 576 31.27 40.93 -12.39
CA SER A 576 32.27 41.54 -11.49
C SER A 576 32.83 40.52 -10.51
N ARG A 577 34.09 40.17 -10.75
CA ARG A 577 35.03 39.53 -9.81
C ARG A 577 35.20 40.42 -8.57
N PHE A 578 35.26 39.83 -7.38
CA PHE A 578 36.16 40.25 -6.30
C PHE A 578 36.41 39.09 -5.32
N ASP A 579 37.62 38.55 -5.41
CA ASP A 579 38.45 37.98 -4.35
C ASP A 579 39.78 38.75 -4.47
N PRO A 580 40.60 39.02 -3.41
CA PRO A 580 41.08 37.97 -2.49
C PRO A 580 41.49 38.40 -1.04
N SER A 581 41.59 37.37 -0.18
CA SER A 581 42.65 37.09 0.83
C SER A 581 43.06 38.06 1.95
N SER A 582 43.10 37.53 3.20
CA SER A 582 44.26 37.51 4.13
C SER A 582 43.90 36.70 5.41
N GLN A 583 44.49 35.52 5.69
CA GLN A 583 45.67 35.25 6.58
C GLN A 583 45.53 35.84 8.02
N LYS A 584 45.83 35.19 9.16
CA LYS A 584 46.72 34.04 9.50
C LYS A 584 46.70 33.74 11.03
N HIS A 585 47.28 32.57 11.41
CA HIS A 585 47.87 32.14 12.72
C HIS A 585 46.93 31.72 13.88
N GLY A 586 47.19 30.67 14.68
CA GLY A 586 48.28 29.67 14.75
C GLY A 586 48.18 28.78 16.01
N VAL A 587 48.44 27.48 15.84
CA VAL A 587 49.17 26.47 16.66
C VAL A 587 49.26 26.65 18.21
N ASP A 588 48.86 25.62 18.99
CA ASP A 588 49.79 24.78 19.81
C ASP A 588 49.13 23.66 20.63
N ALA A 589 49.97 22.68 20.98
CA ALA A 589 49.68 21.28 21.35
C ALA A 589 49.81 20.95 22.86
N ARG A 590 49.63 19.64 23.18
CA ARG A 590 49.90 18.88 24.44
C ARG A 590 48.76 18.88 25.49
N SER A 591 48.55 17.86 26.33
CA SER A 591 48.84 16.42 26.44
C SER A 591 48.32 15.98 27.84
N SER A 592 48.09 14.66 28.05
CA SER A 592 47.84 13.95 29.34
C SER A 592 46.43 14.07 29.95
N SER A 593 45.83 13.07 30.61
CA SER A 593 46.34 11.84 31.24
C SER A 593 45.24 10.76 31.41
N SER A 594 45.72 9.52 31.41
CA SER A 594 45.21 8.23 31.92
C SER A 594 44.25 8.21 33.13
N HIS A 595 43.34 7.22 33.14
CA HIS A 595 42.94 6.49 34.34
C HIS A 595 42.74 5.00 34.02
N ASP A 596 43.64 4.18 34.54
CA ASP A 596 43.56 2.73 34.66
C ASP A 596 42.65 2.32 35.83
N PHE A 597 41.99 1.16 35.70
CA PHE A 597 41.59 0.31 36.82
C PHE A 597 41.67 -1.17 36.38
N GLU A 598 42.72 -1.85 36.83
CA GLU A 598 42.77 -3.31 37.03
C GLU A 598 42.31 -3.60 38.47
N VAL A 599 41.51 -4.67 38.67
CA VAL A 599 41.60 -5.57 39.85
C VAL A 599 41.07 -6.97 39.48
N ASP A 600 42.02 -7.91 39.49
CA ASP A 600 42.07 -9.29 39.98
C ASP A 600 40.89 -10.29 40.04
N SER A 601 41.35 -11.51 39.75
CA SER A 601 40.80 -12.86 39.88
C SER A 601 40.42 -13.31 41.30
N SER A 602 39.39 -14.17 41.38
CA SER A 602 39.30 -15.24 42.39
C SER A 602 38.49 -16.41 41.84
N GLY A 603 39.09 -17.61 41.84
CA GLY A 603 38.44 -18.84 41.43
C GLY A 603 37.61 -19.49 42.54
N SER A 604 36.77 -20.44 42.14
CA SER A 604 36.37 -21.57 42.98
C SER A 604 35.99 -22.75 42.08
N GLU A 605 36.78 -23.81 42.23
CA GLU A 605 36.58 -25.14 41.65
C GLU A 605 35.30 -25.82 42.20
N THR A 606 34.71 -26.69 41.38
CA THR A 606 34.11 -27.93 41.91
C THR A 606 34.27 -29.03 40.85
N GLN A 607 35.20 -29.94 41.11
CA GLN A 607 35.33 -31.23 40.43
C GLN A 607 34.23 -32.19 40.88
N ILE A 608 33.91 -33.19 40.05
CA ILE A 608 33.89 -34.64 40.39
C ILE A 608 33.91 -35.45 39.06
N THR A 609 35.08 -36.05 38.79
CA THR A 609 35.42 -37.39 38.21
C THR A 609 34.45 -38.08 37.24
N GLY A 610 34.83 -38.55 36.03
CA GLY A 610 35.85 -39.58 35.67
C GLY A 610 35.10 -40.89 35.29
N THR A 611 35.34 -41.69 34.24
CA THR A 611 36.54 -42.09 33.47
C THR A 611 36.12 -42.95 32.24
N ALA A 612 36.92 -42.92 31.15
CA ALA A 612 37.32 -43.99 30.18
C ALA A 612 36.25 -44.93 29.56
N ASP A 613 36.29 -45.40 28.31
CA ASP A 613 37.32 -45.53 27.28
C ASP A 613 36.64 -45.92 25.93
N ASP A 614 37.46 -46.02 24.87
CA ASP A 614 37.29 -46.77 23.61
C ASP A 614 36.89 -46.04 22.31
N HIS A 615 37.91 -45.98 21.45
CA HIS A 615 37.92 -45.78 20.00
C HIS A 615 36.94 -46.70 19.25
N TYR A 616 36.40 -46.24 18.11
CA TYR A 616 36.62 -46.86 16.78
C TYR A 616 35.93 -46.04 15.66
N CYS A 617 36.71 -45.81 14.60
CA CYS A 617 36.32 -45.29 13.29
C CYS A 617 35.66 -46.40 12.46
N MET A 618 34.57 -46.11 11.72
CA MET A 618 34.12 -46.95 10.58
C MET A 618 33.45 -46.14 9.45
N ASP A 619 33.84 -46.54 8.25
CA ASP A 619 33.55 -46.11 6.87
C ASP A 619 32.15 -46.58 6.39
N PRO A 620 31.44 -45.86 5.48
CA PRO A 620 30.06 -46.18 5.13
C PRO A 620 29.98 -47.02 3.84
N ARG A 621 29.65 -48.31 3.97
CA ARG A 621 29.11 -49.13 2.87
C ARG A 621 28.12 -50.18 3.37
N ARG A 622 26.95 -50.21 2.69
CA ARG A 622 25.88 -51.22 2.67
C ARG A 622 24.80 -51.13 3.77
N VAL A 623 23.60 -50.71 3.39
CA VAL A 623 22.42 -51.58 3.39
C VAL A 623 21.55 -51.22 2.17
N LEU A 624 21.49 -52.16 1.23
CA LEU A 624 20.54 -52.28 0.13
C LEU A 624 19.70 -53.53 0.45
N GLU A 625 18.45 -53.53 0.02
CA GLU A 625 17.49 -54.65 -0.08
C GLU A 625 16.50 -54.89 1.09
N ALA A 626 15.22 -54.58 0.78
CA ALA A 626 14.07 -55.47 1.01
C ALA A 626 12.88 -55.07 0.09
N ASN A 627 12.64 -55.88 -0.96
CA ASN A 627 11.38 -56.40 -1.57
C ASN A 627 10.14 -55.51 -1.84
N GLU A 628 9.26 -55.68 -2.84
CA GLU A 628 9.19 -56.27 -4.21
C GLU A 628 7.70 -56.08 -4.69
N MET A 629 7.46 -55.46 -5.88
CA MET A 629 6.41 -55.67 -6.93
C MET A 629 4.87 -55.65 -6.64
N PRO A 630 3.96 -55.30 -7.60
CA PRO A 630 4.04 -55.55 -9.06
C PRO A 630 3.75 -54.38 -10.02
N GLN A 631 4.33 -54.50 -11.21
CA GLN A 631 4.12 -53.70 -12.42
C GLN A 631 2.73 -53.93 -13.04
N SER A 632 2.08 -52.84 -13.46
CA SER A 632 1.04 -52.83 -14.49
C SER A 632 1.41 -51.79 -15.54
N ASP A 633 1.54 -52.25 -16.78
CA ASP A 633 1.92 -51.47 -17.95
C ASP A 633 0.94 -50.31 -18.22
N MET A 634 1.49 -49.11 -18.39
CA MET A 634 0.81 -48.03 -19.10
C MET A 634 1.87 -47.23 -19.86
N GLU A 635 1.90 -47.44 -21.18
CA GLU A 635 2.75 -46.75 -22.14
C GLU A 635 2.51 -45.24 -22.08
N ILE A 636 3.58 -44.47 -21.88
CA ILE A 636 3.59 -43.00 -22.01
C ILE A 636 3.97 -42.72 -23.48
N PRO A 637 3.16 -42.01 -24.27
CA PRO A 637 3.57 -41.66 -25.63
C PRO A 637 4.68 -40.59 -25.59
N ASP A 638 5.87 -40.97 -26.00
CA ASP A 638 6.96 -40.07 -26.41
C ASP A 638 6.58 -39.42 -27.75
N GLU A 639 5.80 -38.34 -27.72
CA GLU A 639 5.65 -37.40 -28.86
C GLU A 639 4.83 -36.16 -28.43
N TRP A 640 5.48 -35.18 -27.79
CA TRP A 640 4.91 -33.82 -27.66
C TRP A 640 6.00 -32.73 -27.79
N TRP A 641 6.95 -32.87 -28.71
CA TRP A 641 7.94 -31.81 -28.95
C TRP A 641 8.17 -31.45 -30.42
N GLU A 642 7.31 -31.90 -31.34
CA GLU A 642 7.40 -31.44 -32.73
C GLU A 642 6.04 -30.93 -33.23
N THR A 643 5.82 -29.63 -33.09
CA THR A 643 5.07 -28.88 -34.10
C THR A 643 5.55 -27.44 -34.11
N THR A 644 6.49 -27.17 -35.02
CA THR A 644 6.84 -25.83 -35.49
C THR A 644 5.73 -25.33 -36.42
N VAL A 645 5.19 -24.14 -36.13
CA VAL A 645 4.61 -23.28 -37.16
C VAL A 645 5.23 -21.89 -37.00
N THR A 646 5.95 -21.55 -38.05
CA THR A 646 6.61 -20.30 -38.40
C THR A 646 5.65 -19.11 -38.37
N ASP A 647 6.05 -18.02 -37.72
CA ASP A 647 5.68 -16.67 -38.15
C ASP A 647 6.89 -15.75 -37.96
N GLU A 648 7.30 -15.12 -39.05
CA GLU A 648 8.50 -14.29 -39.15
C GLU A 648 8.23 -12.89 -38.58
N ASN A 649 8.89 -12.55 -37.48
CA ASN A 649 9.35 -11.21 -37.19
C ASN A 649 10.58 -11.31 -36.28
N GLU A 650 11.70 -10.77 -36.75
CA GLU A 650 13.05 -10.89 -36.18
C GLU A 650 13.10 -10.47 -34.70
N ALA A 651 13.09 -11.45 -33.81
CA ALA A 651 13.64 -11.35 -32.47
C ALA A 651 14.81 -12.33 -32.39
N SER A 652 15.97 -11.84 -31.99
CA SER A 652 17.19 -12.63 -31.82
C SER A 652 16.92 -13.90 -31.02
N VAL A 653 17.35 -15.03 -31.58
CA VAL A 653 17.50 -16.37 -30.97
C VAL A 653 17.48 -16.32 -29.43
N CYS A 654 16.36 -16.69 -28.82
CA CYS A 654 16.30 -16.95 -27.37
C CYS A 654 17.19 -18.16 -27.06
N GLU A 655 18.27 -17.93 -26.32
CA GLU A 655 19.00 -18.99 -25.62
C GLU A 655 18.02 -19.75 -24.71
N TYR A 656 17.83 -21.05 -24.96
CA TYR A 656 17.28 -21.94 -23.94
C TYR A 656 18.25 -21.90 -22.73
N GLY A 657 17.86 -21.36 -21.57
CA GLY A 657 18.70 -21.51 -20.37
C GLY A 657 18.41 -20.66 -19.12
N GLU A 658 18.10 -19.37 -19.21
CA GLU A 658 18.03 -18.47 -18.04
C GLU A 658 16.62 -17.93 -17.73
N ILE A 659 15.76 -17.82 -18.75
CA ILE A 659 14.44 -17.19 -18.66
C ILE A 659 13.38 -18.13 -19.24
N GLY A 660 12.33 -18.37 -18.48
CA GLY A 660 11.18 -19.13 -18.93
C GLY A 660 10.28 -18.35 -19.89
N PRO A 661 9.43 -19.02 -20.68
CA PRO A 661 8.37 -18.32 -21.41
C PRO A 661 7.41 -17.67 -20.41
N ARG A 662 6.94 -16.45 -20.74
CA ARG A 662 5.84 -15.83 -20.02
C ARG A 662 4.54 -16.46 -20.47
N ILE A 663 3.92 -17.23 -19.58
CA ILE A 663 2.73 -18.03 -19.90
C ILE A 663 1.57 -17.72 -18.94
N PRO A 664 0.30 -17.86 -19.39
CA PRO A 664 -0.84 -17.95 -18.49
C PRO A 664 -0.60 -19.03 -17.42
N CYS A 665 -0.98 -18.75 -16.18
CA CYS A 665 -0.72 -19.68 -15.08
C CYS A 665 -1.93 -19.84 -14.16
N HIS A 666 -2.18 -21.08 -13.74
CA HIS A 666 -3.06 -21.38 -12.60
C HIS A 666 -2.20 -21.40 -11.35
N CYS A 667 -2.34 -20.40 -10.47
CA CYS A 667 -1.48 -20.27 -9.30
C CYS A 667 -2.26 -19.81 -8.06
N GLN A 668 -1.71 -20.09 -6.90
CA GLN A 668 -2.25 -19.64 -5.62
C GLN A 668 -1.08 -19.17 -4.75
N VAL A 669 -1.16 -17.97 -4.22
CA VAL A 669 -0.09 -17.37 -3.41
C VAL A 669 -0.25 -17.78 -1.96
N SER A 670 0.76 -18.42 -1.38
CA SER A 670 0.76 -18.81 0.03
C SER A 670 2.10 -18.42 0.67
N PHE A 671 2.07 -17.89 1.88
CA PHE A 671 3.27 -17.69 2.71
C PHE A 671 3.15 -18.57 3.94
N ALA A 672 4.18 -19.37 4.20
CA ALA A 672 4.23 -20.29 5.32
C ALA A 672 5.30 -19.86 6.33
N LEU A 673 5.11 -20.26 7.60
CA LEU A 673 6.17 -20.27 8.58
C LEU A 673 6.97 -21.55 8.35
N GLU A 674 8.21 -21.40 7.89
CA GLU A 674 9.12 -22.51 7.65
C GLU A 674 10.14 -22.56 8.78
N SER A 675 10.20 -23.71 9.48
CA SER A 675 11.31 -24.03 10.38
C SER A 675 12.43 -24.59 9.53
N GLN A 676 13.48 -23.80 9.32
CA GLN A 676 14.72 -24.29 8.71
C GLN A 676 15.53 -25.13 9.69
#